data_AF-A0A7K4HB98-F1
#
_entry.id   AF-A0A7K4HB98-F1
#
_cell.length_a   1.000
_cell.length_b   1.000
_cell.length_c   1.000
_cell.angle_alpha   90.00
_cell.angle_beta   90.00
_cell.angle_gamma   90.00
#
_symmetry.space_group_name_H-M   'P 1'
#
loop_
_entity.id
_entity.type
_entity.pdbx_description
1 polymer ?
#
loop_
_entity_poly.entity_id
_entity_poly.type
_entity_poly.pdbx_seq_one_letter_code
_entity_poly.pdbx_strand_id
1 'polypeptide(L)'
;MTNKSFSEIIIERYGKELYKKSVEFPKSKINIISLKEDPIKIRAVILDNEREYHLIINENKNEIFHDCPTFLIHSEIEDKICIHLIKLLTMLKPSISLELVEKINKMHLTSEDFGSKKKSTNYLKLANICINTNNCVEGLSYLDKAIINQRDCEPIIERFLKTAIENNLFIEFFEFLQSAYINELGSYILKYNHFIERGIRLFLKSTSKYSFFEILRIIDYIDKLLDFYEFQSESFVESLIAELLKMANSKDFNERYFSMYFIKRKYEALVSLNPLFKEFITSTNFKSFKNEITTYFKNEIENFSVIDKLKLMKKQFNIFEIPRTSYLEEYKSYKTEIKELEKKVYLKKFAFLRLLKEKYNIKKSKIDFRKKRNTYIVNHNKENLENPAYHYIINHIGFYGINDSTIKSSEIGVNYLIIKELFLDDLHNFPDIFYYKKQFWGEDNDYEINYIDVFSLISKPIEYNYDIDQDYSGIDDLMIIEWDLANKPRQSSLVNAYGAQIVIPDQNTSLYHDLKPFDLCYCQKTPVKIEGNIIKTINVITKCSFKDAISSIEKGIAFIEGYYPLSLLKSVLIKKISPFEAYEIALDNPNKQFVPNYGKFLKALRTFLFNFINREKEYIYETLKTNPEKYTNQFIILLNLSTEMAGLELPYTEIINDLLYEVSSLDEFRIKFMNKVHSTISKILKEREMGSSVIFDIKKMRHTPFVKYSNEILKIRKEEFEQSQVYRFTEQDTIIYNMSELVNSYYGKQFSKILNLNLNEPISQDFYNKILNYSAKLNLKLNMIEEEI
;
A
#
# COMPACT_ATOMS: atom_id res chain seq x y z
N MET A 1 -9.42 29.24 -21.20
CA MET A 1 -9.59 27.78 -21.24
C MET A 1 -9.75 27.32 -19.81
N THR A 2 -10.86 26.66 -19.46
CA THR A 2 -11.08 26.12 -18.12
C THR A 2 -10.02 25.08 -17.81
N ASN A 3 -9.29 25.23 -16.69
CA ASN A 3 -8.33 24.24 -16.20
C ASN A 3 -9.09 22.97 -15.81
N LYS A 4 -9.34 22.08 -16.78
CA LYS A 4 -9.90 20.75 -16.51
C LYS A 4 -8.97 20.03 -15.53
N SER A 5 -9.55 19.37 -14.53
CA SER A 5 -8.77 18.59 -13.58
C SER A 5 -8.08 17.42 -14.30
N PHE A 6 -6.91 16.97 -13.80
CA PHE A 6 -6.19 15.83 -14.40
C PHE A 6 -7.09 14.59 -14.56
N SER A 7 -7.97 14.34 -13.58
CA SER A 7 -8.95 13.25 -13.62
C SER A 7 -9.95 13.42 -14.76
N GLU A 8 -10.46 14.63 -15.00
CA GLU A 8 -11.37 14.89 -16.14
C GLU A 8 -10.68 14.63 -17.47
N ILE A 9 -9.42 15.05 -17.62
CA ILE A 9 -8.66 14.87 -18.87
C ILE A 9 -8.41 13.38 -19.14
N ILE A 10 -8.02 12.61 -18.12
CA ILE A 10 -7.80 11.16 -18.27
C ILE A 10 -9.13 10.45 -18.58
N ILE A 11 -10.22 10.79 -17.89
CA ILE A 11 -11.53 10.18 -18.12
C ILE A 11 -12.05 10.49 -19.52
N GLU A 12 -11.87 11.72 -20.00
CA GLU A 12 -12.27 12.16 -21.33
C GLU A 12 -11.47 11.47 -22.44
N ARG A 13 -10.15 11.30 -22.25
CA ARG A 13 -9.26 10.71 -23.26
C ARG A 13 -9.23 9.18 -23.26
N TYR A 14 -9.24 8.56 -22.09
CA TYR A 14 -8.97 7.12 -21.94
C TYR A 14 -10.09 6.35 -21.22
N GLY A 15 -11.16 7.03 -20.82
CA GLY A 15 -12.34 6.43 -20.23
C GLY A 15 -12.32 6.28 -18.70
N LYS A 16 -13.52 6.30 -18.11
CA LYS A 16 -13.75 6.24 -16.65
C LYS A 16 -13.24 4.95 -15.99
N GLU A 17 -13.35 3.83 -16.69
CA GLU A 17 -12.97 2.51 -16.15
C GLU A 17 -11.45 2.35 -16.01
N LEU A 18 -10.67 2.84 -16.98
CA LEU A 18 -9.21 2.82 -16.90
C LEU A 18 -8.71 3.73 -15.77
N TYR A 19 -9.31 4.91 -15.62
CA TYR A 19 -9.02 5.81 -14.52
C TYR A 19 -9.29 5.16 -13.15
N LYS A 20 -10.49 4.58 -12.94
CA LYS A 20 -10.83 3.89 -11.68
C LYS A 20 -9.81 2.81 -11.31
N LYS A 21 -9.47 1.93 -12.25
CA LYS A 21 -8.46 0.88 -12.01
C LYS A 21 -7.08 1.44 -11.71
N SER A 22 -6.70 2.52 -12.38
CA SER A 22 -5.44 3.20 -12.05
C SER A 22 -5.48 3.77 -10.63
N VAL A 23 -6.63 4.27 -10.15
CA VAL A 23 -6.75 4.76 -8.76
C VAL A 23 -6.68 3.59 -7.77
N GLU A 24 -7.36 2.49 -8.06
CA GLU A 24 -7.39 1.25 -7.27
C GLU A 24 -6.04 0.52 -7.23
N PHE A 25 -5.22 0.62 -8.28
CA PHE A 25 -3.92 -0.02 -8.34
C PHE A 25 -3.03 0.47 -7.17
N PRO A 26 -2.51 -0.41 -6.31
CA PRO A 26 -1.76 0.00 -5.12
C PRO A 26 -0.53 0.85 -5.44
N LYS A 27 -0.35 1.97 -4.74
CA LYS A 27 0.85 2.82 -4.90
C LYS A 27 2.13 2.09 -4.48
N SER A 28 2.04 1.22 -3.49
CA SER A 28 3.16 0.40 -2.99
C SER A 28 3.77 -0.52 -4.06
N LYS A 29 3.00 -0.84 -5.10
CA LYS A 29 3.47 -1.60 -6.26
C LYS A 29 4.27 -0.76 -7.26
N ILE A 30 4.38 0.56 -7.11
CA ILE A 30 5.20 1.43 -7.97
C ILE A 30 6.34 2.06 -7.17
N ASN A 31 7.57 1.71 -7.54
CA ASN A 31 8.78 2.29 -6.99
C ASN A 31 9.41 3.29 -7.99
N ILE A 32 9.40 4.59 -7.66
CA ILE A 32 10.07 5.63 -8.47
C ILE A 32 11.55 5.70 -8.09
N ILE A 33 12.42 5.26 -8.99
CA ILE A 33 13.88 5.20 -8.81
C ILE A 33 14.50 6.59 -8.92
N SER A 34 14.07 7.39 -9.90
CA SER A 34 14.57 8.75 -10.09
C SER A 34 13.55 9.60 -10.82
N LEU A 35 13.41 10.85 -10.37
CA LEU A 35 12.56 11.88 -10.96
C LEU A 35 13.41 13.14 -11.18
N LYS A 36 13.55 13.57 -12.44
CA LYS A 36 14.09 14.88 -12.82
C LYS A 36 12.96 15.66 -13.51
N GLU A 37 12.75 16.91 -13.09
CA GLU A 37 11.59 17.71 -13.54
C GLU A 37 11.90 18.52 -14.81
N ASP A 38 13.15 18.96 -15.02
CA ASP A 38 13.53 19.75 -16.21
C ASP A 38 14.90 19.31 -16.78
N PRO A 39 14.96 18.74 -17.99
CA PRO A 39 13.84 18.15 -18.73
C PRO A 39 13.28 16.91 -18.00
N ILE A 40 12.01 16.57 -18.24
CA ILE A 40 11.32 15.51 -17.51
C ILE A 40 11.96 14.15 -17.81
N LYS A 41 12.47 13.52 -16.76
CA LYS A 41 13.03 12.17 -16.83
C LYS A 41 12.65 11.35 -15.61
N ILE A 42 11.84 10.32 -15.82
CA ILE A 42 11.27 9.48 -14.78
C ILE A 42 11.69 8.03 -15.03
N ARG A 43 12.11 7.35 -13.97
CA ARG A 43 12.39 5.91 -13.98
C ARG A 43 11.66 5.27 -12.83
N ALA A 44 10.85 4.27 -13.12
CA ALA A 44 10.08 3.51 -12.15
C ALA A 44 10.15 2.01 -12.42
N VAL A 45 9.92 1.23 -11.36
CA VAL A 45 9.72 -0.23 -11.39
C VAL A 45 8.35 -0.52 -10.77
N ILE A 46 7.63 -1.47 -11.36
CA ILE A 46 6.23 -1.76 -11.07
C ILE A 46 6.07 -3.25 -10.84
N LEU A 47 5.55 -3.65 -9.69
CA LEU A 47 5.27 -5.06 -9.37
C LEU A 47 3.79 -5.35 -9.61
N ASP A 48 3.46 -6.07 -10.68
CA ASP A 48 2.09 -6.48 -10.98
C ASP A 48 2.03 -7.98 -11.34
N ASN A 49 1.06 -8.69 -10.77
CA ASN A 49 0.86 -10.13 -10.94
C ASN A 49 2.13 -10.98 -10.74
N GLU A 50 2.88 -10.71 -9.67
CA GLU A 50 4.17 -11.36 -9.34
C GLU A 50 5.27 -11.15 -10.39
N ARG A 51 5.09 -10.18 -11.30
CA ARG A 51 6.05 -9.80 -12.33
C ARG A 51 6.49 -8.36 -12.15
N GLU A 52 7.78 -8.11 -12.42
CA GLU A 52 8.38 -6.79 -12.34
C GLU A 52 8.41 -6.15 -13.74
N TYR A 53 7.90 -4.93 -13.85
CA TYR A 53 7.84 -4.12 -15.06
C TYR A 53 8.62 -2.82 -14.87
N HIS A 54 9.24 -2.31 -15.92
CA HIS A 54 9.95 -1.05 -15.95
C HIS A 54 9.17 -0.01 -16.70
N LEU A 55 9.09 1.20 -16.16
CA LEU A 55 8.49 2.36 -16.83
C LEU A 55 9.48 3.52 -16.83
N ILE A 56 9.79 4.05 -18.00
CA ILE A 56 10.75 5.15 -18.18
C ILE A 56 10.12 6.22 -19.06
N ILE A 57 10.05 7.44 -18.56
CA ILE A 57 9.63 8.62 -19.32
C ILE A 57 10.88 9.48 -19.54
N ASN A 58 11.17 9.84 -20.78
CA ASN A 58 12.35 10.64 -21.12
C ASN A 58 12.01 11.66 -22.20
N GLU A 59 11.78 12.88 -21.76
CA GLU A 59 11.39 14.00 -22.62
C GLU A 59 12.46 14.34 -23.66
N ASN A 60 13.74 14.36 -23.28
CA ASN A 60 14.84 14.64 -24.22
C ASN A 60 14.92 13.67 -25.39
N LYS A 61 14.49 12.43 -25.18
CA LYS A 61 14.43 11.40 -26.23
C LYS A 61 13.04 11.29 -26.86
N ASN A 62 12.09 12.10 -26.41
CA ASN A 62 10.70 12.05 -26.78
C ASN A 62 10.12 10.61 -26.68
N GLU A 63 10.41 9.91 -25.57
CA GLU A 63 10.15 8.47 -25.43
C GLU A 63 9.49 8.12 -24.09
N ILE A 64 8.47 7.24 -24.15
CA ILE A 64 7.93 6.50 -23.01
C ILE A 64 8.18 5.01 -23.25
N PHE A 65 9.04 4.42 -22.43
CA PHE A 65 9.31 2.99 -22.46
C PHE A 65 8.53 2.29 -21.35
N HIS A 66 7.79 1.23 -21.69
CA HIS A 66 7.20 0.33 -20.70
C HIS A 66 7.08 -1.09 -21.26
N ASP A 67 7.33 -2.09 -20.42
CA ASP A 67 7.38 -3.51 -20.77
C ASP A 67 6.19 -4.32 -20.24
N CYS A 68 5.07 -3.66 -19.92
CA CYS A 68 3.85 -4.38 -19.59
C CYS A 68 3.16 -4.95 -20.85
N PRO A 69 2.30 -5.98 -20.69
CA PRO A 69 1.61 -6.60 -21.84
C PRO A 69 0.85 -5.60 -22.72
N THR A 70 0.25 -4.56 -22.14
CA THR A 70 -0.48 -3.53 -22.88
C THR A 70 0.42 -2.79 -23.88
N PHE A 71 1.65 -2.43 -23.47
CA PHE A 71 2.63 -1.76 -24.33
C PHE A 71 3.21 -2.68 -25.41
N LEU A 72 3.25 -3.99 -25.14
CA LEU A 72 3.76 -5.02 -26.05
C LEU A 72 2.74 -5.40 -27.14
N ILE A 73 1.45 -5.47 -26.79
CA ILE A 73 0.42 -6.10 -27.65
C ILE A 73 -0.25 -5.09 -28.59
N HIS A 74 -0.47 -3.86 -28.14
CA HIS A 74 -1.24 -2.87 -28.90
C HIS A 74 -0.33 -2.04 -29.81
N SER A 75 -0.81 -1.69 -31.01
CA SER A 75 -0.09 -0.84 -31.97
C SER A 75 -0.39 0.64 -31.78
N GLU A 76 -1.66 0.97 -31.52
CA GLU A 76 -2.15 2.34 -31.37
C GLU A 76 -1.75 2.96 -30.03
N ILE A 77 -1.48 4.28 -30.03
CA ILE A 77 -1.04 5.01 -28.83
C ILE A 77 -2.10 4.96 -27.74
N GLU A 78 -3.37 5.14 -28.10
CA GLU A 78 -4.51 5.18 -27.16
C GLU A 78 -4.67 3.83 -26.43
N ASP A 79 -4.48 2.73 -27.15
CA ASP A 79 -4.58 1.37 -26.60
C ASP A 79 -3.34 0.94 -25.80
N LYS A 80 -2.20 1.61 -25.98
CA LYS A 80 -0.98 1.35 -25.20
C LYS A 80 -1.03 1.98 -23.81
N ILE A 81 -1.88 2.98 -23.58
CA ILE A 81 -1.99 3.63 -22.27
C ILE A 81 -2.56 2.63 -21.26
N CYS A 82 -1.71 2.21 -20.33
CA CYS A 82 -2.05 1.19 -19.34
C CYS A 82 -2.33 1.81 -17.96
N ILE A 83 -2.93 1.00 -17.08
CA ILE A 83 -3.20 1.38 -15.68
C ILE A 83 -1.93 1.85 -14.94
N HIS A 84 -0.78 1.28 -15.27
CA HIS A 84 0.50 1.57 -14.64
C HIS A 84 1.01 2.97 -14.97
N LEU A 85 0.89 3.39 -16.23
CA LEU A 85 1.30 4.73 -16.66
C LEU A 85 0.42 5.79 -16.02
N ILE A 86 -0.90 5.61 -16.06
CA ILE A 86 -1.83 6.54 -15.42
C ILE A 86 -1.58 6.58 -13.92
N LYS A 87 -1.39 5.42 -13.26
CA LYS A 87 -1.05 5.39 -11.84
C LYS A 87 0.21 6.18 -11.55
N LEU A 88 1.28 5.98 -12.32
CA LEU A 88 2.51 6.74 -12.15
C LEU A 88 2.24 8.25 -12.25
N LEU A 89 1.48 8.69 -13.26
CA LEU A 89 1.12 10.10 -13.42
C LEU A 89 0.32 10.65 -12.23
N THR A 90 -0.59 9.87 -11.65
CA THR A 90 -1.30 10.27 -10.40
C THR A 90 -0.35 10.41 -9.19
N MET A 91 0.81 9.76 -9.24
CA MET A 91 1.83 9.85 -8.18
C MET A 91 2.78 11.05 -8.35
N LEU A 92 2.78 11.74 -9.48
CA LEU A 92 3.62 12.93 -9.75
C LEU A 92 2.92 14.24 -9.34
N LYS A 93 3.65 15.36 -9.40
CA LYS A 93 3.07 16.70 -9.20
C LYS A 93 2.08 17.00 -10.33
N PRO A 94 0.92 17.64 -10.07
CA PRO A 94 -0.09 17.92 -11.09
C PRO A 94 0.45 18.65 -12.33
N SER A 95 1.38 19.60 -12.15
CA SER A 95 2.02 20.32 -13.25
C SER A 95 2.75 19.38 -14.23
N ILE A 96 3.59 18.49 -13.70
CA ILE A 96 4.34 17.49 -14.48
C ILE A 96 3.37 16.51 -15.16
N SER A 97 2.35 16.06 -14.44
CA SER A 97 1.38 15.10 -14.96
C SER A 97 0.58 15.67 -16.11
N LEU A 98 0.12 16.92 -16.01
CA LEU A 98 -0.60 17.62 -17.08
C LEU A 98 0.29 17.82 -18.31
N GLU A 99 1.52 18.30 -18.11
CA GLU A 99 2.49 18.48 -19.18
C GLU A 99 2.78 17.16 -19.93
N LEU A 100 2.96 16.07 -19.19
CA LEU A 100 3.18 14.75 -19.79
C LEU A 100 1.94 14.25 -20.55
N VAL A 101 0.72 14.45 -20.04
CA VAL A 101 -0.51 14.04 -20.73
C VAL A 101 -0.72 14.84 -22.02
N GLU A 102 -0.39 16.12 -22.03
CA GLU A 102 -0.45 16.94 -23.25
C GLU A 102 0.57 16.51 -24.30
N LYS A 103 1.76 16.07 -23.86
CA LYS A 103 2.85 15.63 -24.74
C LYS A 103 2.78 14.16 -25.14
N ILE A 104 2.02 13.31 -24.42
CA ILE A 104 1.99 11.84 -24.61
C ILE A 104 1.78 11.43 -26.07
N ASN A 105 0.86 12.09 -26.79
CA ASN A 105 0.56 11.76 -28.20
C ASN A 105 1.70 12.10 -29.16
N LYS A 106 2.66 12.93 -28.73
CA LYS A 106 3.86 13.29 -29.49
C LYS A 106 5.06 12.41 -29.15
N MET A 107 5.00 11.64 -28.06
CA MET A 107 6.11 10.78 -27.60
C MET A 107 6.05 9.40 -28.28
N HIS A 108 7.21 8.78 -28.46
CA HIS A 108 7.32 7.40 -28.93
C HIS A 108 7.09 6.41 -27.77
N LEU A 109 6.02 5.62 -27.85
CA LEU A 109 5.73 4.56 -26.87
C LEU A 109 6.41 3.25 -27.30
N THR A 110 7.51 2.91 -26.63
CA THR A 110 8.35 1.75 -26.93
C THR A 110 8.24 0.65 -25.88
N SER A 111 8.51 -0.60 -26.29
CA SER A 111 8.49 -1.77 -25.43
C SER A 111 9.53 -2.79 -25.87
N GLU A 112 10.17 -3.49 -24.93
CA GLU A 112 11.10 -4.60 -25.18
C GLU A 112 11.02 -5.64 -24.04
N ASP A 113 11.01 -6.92 -24.39
CA ASP A 113 10.84 -8.05 -23.45
C ASP A 113 12.06 -8.29 -22.56
N PHE A 114 13.23 -8.61 -23.12
CA PHE A 114 14.45 -9.02 -22.38
C PHE A 114 15.71 -8.37 -22.97
N GLY A 115 16.72 -8.04 -22.15
CA GLY A 115 18.00 -7.53 -22.67
C GLY A 115 18.22 -6.02 -22.68
N SER A 116 17.20 -5.19 -22.39
CA SER A 116 17.35 -3.76 -22.62
C SER A 116 18.38 -3.10 -21.68
N LYS A 117 19.31 -2.32 -22.25
CA LYS A 117 20.23 -1.46 -21.48
C LYS A 117 19.47 -0.51 -20.54
N LYS A 118 18.23 -0.17 -20.88
CA LYS A 118 17.33 0.68 -20.07
C LYS A 118 16.95 0.01 -18.74
N LYS A 119 16.59 -1.28 -18.76
CA LYS A 119 16.27 -2.08 -17.56
C LYS A 119 17.51 -2.25 -16.68
N SER A 120 18.63 -2.66 -17.27
CA SER A 120 19.92 -2.77 -16.55
C SER A 120 20.32 -1.46 -15.85
N THR A 121 20.14 -0.30 -16.52
CA THR A 121 20.40 1.01 -15.89
C THR A 121 19.51 1.27 -14.67
N ASN A 122 18.24 0.86 -14.68
CA ASN A 122 17.35 1.00 -13.53
C ASN A 122 17.87 0.16 -12.36
N TYR A 123 18.24 -1.10 -12.62
CA TYR A 123 18.78 -2.00 -11.60
C TYR A 123 20.11 -1.52 -11.03
N LEU A 124 21.04 -1.01 -11.84
CA LEU A 124 22.28 -0.42 -11.35
C LEU A 124 22.05 0.77 -10.42
N LYS A 125 21.07 1.63 -10.73
CA LYS A 125 20.70 2.74 -9.86
C LYS A 125 20.12 2.26 -8.54
N LEU A 126 19.23 1.27 -8.58
CA LEU A 126 18.66 0.66 -7.38
C LEU A 126 19.74 0.01 -6.51
N ALA A 127 20.65 -0.75 -7.12
CA ALA A 127 21.80 -1.35 -6.43
C ALA A 127 22.66 -0.29 -5.72
N ASN A 128 22.96 0.83 -6.38
CA ASN A 128 23.72 1.93 -5.77
C ASN A 128 23.02 2.49 -4.54
N ILE A 129 21.72 2.74 -4.63
CA ILE A 129 20.92 3.27 -3.52
C ILE A 129 20.98 2.29 -2.35
N CYS A 130 20.72 1.00 -2.59
CA CYS A 130 20.70 -0.02 -1.54
C CYS A 130 22.05 -0.18 -0.85
N ILE A 131 23.15 -0.30 -1.61
CA ILE A 131 24.50 -0.47 -1.06
C ILE A 131 24.92 0.76 -0.24
N ASN A 132 24.62 1.97 -0.72
CA ASN A 132 24.94 3.20 0.01
C ASN A 132 24.14 3.35 1.32
N THR A 133 23.02 2.63 1.45
CA THR A 133 22.20 2.58 2.67
C THR A 133 22.44 1.32 3.51
N ASN A 134 23.59 0.64 3.36
CA ASN A 134 23.96 -0.61 4.06
C ASN A 134 22.99 -1.79 3.84
N ASN A 135 22.12 -1.75 2.83
CA ASN A 135 21.25 -2.85 2.46
C ASN A 135 21.89 -3.67 1.34
N CYS A 136 22.99 -4.33 1.68
CA CYS A 136 23.87 -5.00 0.72
C CYS A 136 23.22 -6.23 0.05
N VAL A 137 22.38 -6.99 0.77
CA VAL A 137 21.68 -8.17 0.20
C VAL A 137 20.76 -7.73 -0.95
N GLU A 138 19.97 -6.68 -0.75
CA GLU A 138 19.10 -6.12 -1.80
C GLU A 138 19.91 -5.48 -2.93
N GLY A 139 21.02 -4.80 -2.58
CA GLY A 139 21.97 -4.26 -3.54
C GLY A 139 22.54 -5.32 -4.49
N LEU A 140 22.97 -6.47 -3.95
CA LEU A 140 23.46 -7.60 -4.74
C LEU A 140 22.37 -8.18 -5.64
N SER A 141 21.14 -8.37 -5.14
CA SER A 141 20.02 -8.85 -5.96
C SER A 141 19.77 -7.95 -7.18
N TYR A 142 19.85 -6.61 -7.02
CA TYR A 142 19.74 -5.70 -8.17
C TYR A 142 20.97 -5.74 -9.09
N LEU A 143 22.19 -5.93 -8.57
CA LEU A 143 23.37 -6.13 -9.42
C LEU A 143 23.23 -7.39 -10.28
N ASP A 144 22.73 -8.49 -9.71
CA ASP A 144 22.44 -9.72 -10.44
C ASP A 144 21.42 -9.48 -11.55
N LYS A 145 20.28 -8.82 -11.24
CA LYS A 145 19.29 -8.40 -12.25
C LYS A 145 19.87 -7.46 -13.32
N ALA A 146 20.89 -6.65 -13.00
CA ALA A 146 21.51 -5.74 -13.95
C ALA A 146 22.40 -6.44 -14.98
N ILE A 147 22.85 -7.66 -14.68
CA ILE A 147 23.65 -8.50 -15.58
C ILE A 147 22.72 -9.11 -16.63
N ILE A 148 22.29 -8.29 -17.60
CA ILE A 148 21.39 -8.71 -18.68
C ILE A 148 22.18 -8.85 -19.98
N ASN A 149 22.13 -10.03 -20.63
CA ASN A 149 22.70 -10.35 -21.95
C ASN A 149 24.11 -9.80 -22.24
N GLN A 150 25.11 -10.39 -21.57
CA GLN A 150 26.53 -10.61 -21.90
C GLN A 150 27.44 -9.45 -22.41
N ARG A 151 26.95 -8.42 -23.09
CA ARG A 151 27.80 -7.32 -23.58
C ARG A 151 27.96 -6.28 -22.47
N ASP A 152 29.19 -6.12 -21.99
CA ASP A 152 29.62 -5.12 -20.99
C ASP A 152 29.22 -5.42 -19.51
N CYS A 153 29.04 -6.69 -19.12
CA CYS A 153 28.72 -7.06 -17.73
C CYS A 153 29.93 -7.17 -16.79
N GLU A 154 31.16 -7.24 -17.32
CA GLU A 154 32.40 -7.44 -16.55
C GLU A 154 32.53 -6.52 -15.32
N PRO A 155 32.38 -5.19 -15.43
CA PRO A 155 32.49 -4.30 -14.27
C PRO A 155 31.40 -4.53 -13.21
N ILE A 156 30.23 -5.02 -13.63
CA ILE A 156 29.10 -5.32 -12.73
C ILE A 156 29.39 -6.61 -11.96
N ILE A 157 29.96 -7.61 -12.64
CA ILE A 157 30.41 -8.87 -12.02
C ILE A 157 31.50 -8.59 -10.97
N GLU A 158 32.53 -7.84 -11.33
CA GLU A 158 33.61 -7.47 -10.40
C GLU A 158 33.05 -6.82 -9.14
N ARG A 159 32.15 -5.85 -9.34
CA ARG A 159 31.51 -5.14 -8.25
C ARG A 159 30.65 -6.07 -7.38
N PHE A 160 29.86 -6.96 -7.99
CA PHE A 160 29.08 -7.95 -7.25
C PHE A 160 29.97 -8.78 -6.33
N LEU A 161 31.01 -9.39 -6.89
CA LEU A 161 31.92 -10.28 -6.15
C LEU A 161 32.63 -9.53 -5.02
N LYS A 162 33.12 -8.32 -5.29
CA LYS A 162 33.77 -7.47 -4.28
C LYS A 162 32.81 -7.10 -3.15
N THR A 163 31.62 -6.59 -3.48
CA THR A 163 30.62 -6.19 -2.47
C THR A 163 30.18 -7.37 -1.61
N ALA A 164 29.96 -8.55 -2.20
CA ALA A 164 29.59 -9.74 -1.45
C ALA A 164 30.69 -10.17 -0.45
N ILE A 165 31.95 -10.16 -0.88
CA ILE A 165 33.09 -10.52 -0.03
C ILE A 165 33.29 -9.51 1.13
N GLU A 166 33.26 -8.21 0.83
CA GLU A 166 33.49 -7.15 1.84
C GLU A 166 32.41 -7.14 2.93
N ASN A 167 31.22 -7.66 2.64
CA ASN A 167 30.08 -7.73 3.55
C ASN A 167 29.82 -9.13 4.13
N ASN A 168 30.69 -10.13 3.88
CA ASN A 168 30.53 -11.52 4.30
C ASN A 168 29.20 -12.17 3.81
N LEU A 169 28.75 -11.84 2.60
CA LEU A 169 27.52 -12.36 1.99
C LEU A 169 27.81 -13.59 1.12
N PHE A 170 28.29 -14.68 1.74
CA PHE A 170 28.77 -15.86 1.00
C PHE A 170 27.65 -16.70 0.38
N ILE A 171 26.42 -16.64 0.88
CA ILE A 171 25.27 -17.31 0.27
C ILE A 171 25.01 -16.71 -1.12
N GLU A 172 24.85 -15.39 -1.16
CA GLU A 172 24.63 -14.61 -2.38
C GLU A 172 25.82 -14.75 -3.34
N PHE A 173 27.04 -14.76 -2.80
CA PHE A 173 28.27 -14.97 -3.57
C PHE A 173 28.25 -16.29 -4.34
N PHE A 174 27.99 -17.43 -3.67
CA PHE A 174 28.00 -18.74 -4.33
C PHE A 174 26.77 -18.96 -5.20
N GLU A 175 25.60 -18.44 -4.80
CA GLU A 175 24.38 -18.46 -5.63
C GLU A 175 24.61 -17.75 -6.95
N PHE A 176 25.22 -16.56 -6.92
CA PHE A 176 25.57 -15.80 -8.11
C PHE A 176 26.57 -16.57 -8.99
N LEU A 177 27.65 -17.13 -8.42
CA LEU A 177 28.60 -17.91 -9.21
C LEU A 177 27.93 -19.09 -9.91
N GLN A 178 27.11 -19.87 -9.19
CA GLN A 178 26.35 -20.96 -9.79
C GLN A 178 25.47 -20.46 -10.96
N SER A 179 24.65 -19.43 -10.70
CA SER A 179 23.73 -18.87 -11.68
C SER A 179 24.49 -18.37 -12.92
N ALA A 180 25.61 -17.69 -12.72
CA ALA A 180 26.39 -17.10 -13.79
C ALA A 180 27.04 -18.17 -14.69
N TYR A 181 27.51 -19.30 -14.16
CA TYR A 181 27.96 -20.42 -14.99
C TYR A 181 26.80 -21.09 -15.76
N ILE A 182 25.63 -21.28 -15.14
CA ILE A 182 24.43 -21.82 -15.81
C ILE A 182 23.98 -20.90 -16.97
N ASN A 183 24.13 -19.59 -16.81
CA ASN A 183 23.73 -18.58 -17.79
C ASN A 183 24.86 -18.20 -18.77
N GLU A 184 25.84 -19.08 -18.99
CA GLU A 184 26.94 -18.93 -19.95
C GLU A 184 27.86 -17.71 -19.71
N LEU A 185 27.94 -17.19 -18.47
CA LEU A 185 28.84 -16.10 -18.10
C LEU A 185 30.24 -16.57 -17.64
N GLY A 186 30.49 -17.88 -17.66
CA GLY A 186 31.72 -18.49 -17.13
C GLY A 186 33.01 -17.86 -17.65
N SER A 187 33.10 -17.56 -18.96
CA SER A 187 34.28 -16.92 -19.56
C SER A 187 34.57 -15.54 -19.00
N TYR A 188 33.54 -14.78 -18.62
CA TYR A 188 33.68 -13.46 -18.00
C TYR A 188 34.12 -13.59 -16.54
N ILE A 189 33.60 -14.60 -15.83
CA ILE A 189 33.92 -14.88 -14.42
C ILE A 189 35.39 -15.31 -14.26
N LEU A 190 35.96 -16.06 -15.20
CA LEU A 190 37.36 -16.51 -15.15
C LEU A 190 38.36 -15.36 -15.03
N LYS A 191 38.07 -14.18 -15.60
CA LYS A 191 38.91 -12.98 -15.43
C LYS A 191 39.02 -12.53 -13.96
N TYR A 192 38.04 -12.88 -13.16
CA TYR A 192 37.91 -12.52 -11.75
C TYR A 192 38.24 -13.68 -10.81
N ASN A 193 39.05 -14.65 -11.27
CA ASN A 193 39.40 -15.83 -10.49
C ASN A 193 39.93 -15.53 -9.09
N HIS A 194 40.73 -14.47 -8.96
CA HIS A 194 41.27 -14.02 -7.67
C HIS A 194 40.18 -13.64 -6.65
N PHE A 195 39.02 -13.13 -7.09
CA PHE A 195 37.87 -12.91 -6.19
C PHE A 195 37.21 -14.21 -5.77
N ILE A 196 37.09 -15.20 -6.68
CA ILE A 196 36.56 -16.53 -6.38
C ILE A 196 37.41 -17.21 -5.30
N GLU A 197 38.73 -17.25 -5.53
CA GLU A 197 39.69 -17.83 -4.59
C GLU A 197 39.65 -17.12 -3.22
N ARG A 198 39.63 -15.79 -3.22
CA ARG A 198 39.50 -14.99 -2.00
C ARG A 198 38.18 -15.28 -1.26
N GLY A 199 37.08 -15.36 -2.00
CA GLY A 199 35.75 -15.65 -1.46
C GLY A 199 35.70 -17.02 -0.79
N ILE A 200 36.22 -18.06 -1.46
CA ILE A 200 36.31 -19.41 -0.89
C ILE A 200 37.16 -19.40 0.39
N ARG A 201 38.36 -18.79 0.38
CA ARG A 201 39.24 -18.71 1.57
C ARG A 201 38.57 -18.03 2.76
N LEU A 202 37.88 -16.92 2.52
CA LEU A 202 37.18 -16.19 3.59
C LEU A 202 35.95 -16.98 4.09
N PHE A 203 35.21 -17.61 3.16
CA PHE A 203 34.11 -18.48 3.52
C PHE A 203 34.56 -19.62 4.43
N LEU A 204 35.63 -20.37 4.08
CA LEU A 204 36.14 -21.47 4.90
C LEU A 204 36.39 -21.04 6.36
N LYS A 205 36.99 -19.86 6.56
CA LYS A 205 37.27 -19.28 7.89
C LYS A 205 36.02 -18.82 8.65
N SER A 206 34.88 -18.75 7.99
CA SER A 206 33.60 -18.29 8.54
C SER A 206 32.52 -19.37 8.58
N THR A 207 32.81 -20.59 8.10
CA THR A 207 31.85 -21.70 7.98
C THR A 207 31.05 -21.96 9.27
N SER A 208 31.71 -21.94 10.43
CA SER A 208 31.07 -22.13 11.74
C SER A 208 30.10 -21.02 12.15
N LYS A 209 30.13 -19.86 11.49
CA LYS A 209 29.19 -18.74 11.76
C LYS A 209 27.85 -18.89 11.05
N TYR A 210 27.76 -19.76 10.05
CA TYR A 210 26.53 -19.99 9.30
C TYR A 210 25.67 -21.04 9.98
N SER A 211 24.36 -20.94 9.84
CA SER A 211 23.45 -22.04 10.19
C SER A 211 23.69 -23.23 9.26
N PHE A 212 23.39 -24.44 9.74
CA PHE A 212 23.58 -25.63 8.93
C PHE A 212 22.76 -25.60 7.62
N PHE A 213 21.57 -24.98 7.63
CA PHE A 213 20.77 -24.84 6.40
C PHE A 213 21.45 -23.95 5.36
N GLU A 214 22.12 -22.87 5.79
CA GLU A 214 22.88 -22.00 4.89
C GLU A 214 24.10 -22.73 4.32
N ILE A 215 24.79 -23.53 5.14
CA ILE A 215 25.88 -24.40 4.67
C ILE A 215 25.38 -25.37 3.59
N LEU A 216 24.24 -26.02 3.80
CA LEU A 216 23.65 -26.92 2.81
C LEU A 216 23.32 -26.20 1.49
N ARG A 217 22.84 -24.95 1.56
CA ARG A 217 22.58 -24.12 0.37
C ARG A 217 23.87 -23.75 -0.34
N ILE A 218 24.87 -23.28 0.40
CA ILE A 218 26.20 -22.97 -0.14
C ILE A 218 26.81 -24.19 -0.80
N ILE A 219 26.66 -25.38 -0.20
CA ILE A 219 27.10 -26.64 -0.80
C ILE A 219 26.35 -26.92 -2.11
N ASP A 220 25.03 -26.80 -2.18
CA ASP A 220 24.27 -27.01 -3.44
C ASP A 220 24.67 -25.98 -4.52
N TYR A 221 25.04 -24.76 -4.13
CA TYR A 221 25.61 -23.76 -5.04
C TYR A 221 26.99 -24.17 -5.56
N ILE A 222 27.90 -24.51 -4.65
CA ILE A 222 29.27 -24.94 -4.95
C ILE A 222 29.29 -26.23 -5.75
N ASP A 223 28.44 -27.22 -5.46
CA ASP A 223 28.43 -28.52 -6.14
C ASP A 223 28.24 -28.36 -7.65
N LYS A 224 27.27 -27.53 -8.07
CA LYS A 224 27.10 -27.24 -9.50
C LYS A 224 28.20 -26.33 -10.05
N LEU A 225 28.75 -25.40 -9.27
CA LEU A 225 29.90 -24.59 -9.70
C LEU A 225 31.10 -25.50 -10.04
N LEU A 226 31.34 -26.50 -9.20
CA LEU A 226 32.41 -27.47 -9.35
C LEU A 226 32.25 -28.37 -10.58
N ASP A 227 31.08 -28.43 -11.21
CA ASP A 227 30.90 -29.14 -12.50
C ASP A 227 31.58 -28.39 -13.67
N PHE A 228 31.79 -27.08 -13.54
CA PHE A 228 32.32 -26.22 -14.61
C PHE A 228 33.65 -25.54 -14.27
N TYR A 229 33.96 -25.38 -12.97
CA TYR A 229 35.10 -24.64 -12.49
C TYR A 229 36.23 -25.57 -12.03
N GLU A 230 37.42 -25.34 -12.60
CA GLU A 230 38.66 -26.03 -12.23
C GLU A 230 39.61 -25.06 -11.51
N PHE A 231 40.26 -25.55 -10.46
CA PHE A 231 41.25 -24.78 -9.72
C PHE A 231 42.54 -24.67 -10.54
N GLN A 232 42.95 -23.44 -10.87
CA GLN A 232 44.12 -23.19 -11.73
C GLN A 232 45.43 -22.97 -10.94
N SER A 233 45.35 -22.54 -9.68
CA SER A 233 46.52 -22.18 -8.87
C SER A 233 46.88 -23.27 -7.86
N GLU A 234 48.07 -23.88 -8.00
CA GLU A 234 48.59 -24.89 -7.06
C GLU A 234 48.68 -24.34 -5.63
N SER A 235 49.21 -23.14 -5.46
CA SER A 235 49.30 -22.47 -4.14
C SER A 235 47.94 -22.22 -3.49
N PHE A 236 46.91 -21.98 -4.31
CA PHE A 236 45.55 -21.85 -3.83
C PHE A 236 45.01 -23.19 -3.35
N VAL A 237 45.17 -24.24 -4.17
CA VAL A 237 44.78 -25.61 -3.82
C VAL A 237 45.45 -26.03 -2.51
N GLU A 238 46.77 -25.90 -2.37
CA GLU A 238 47.50 -26.24 -1.13
C GLU A 238 46.93 -25.51 0.10
N SER A 239 46.60 -24.22 -0.04
CA SER A 239 46.00 -23.46 1.07
C SER A 239 44.60 -23.96 1.44
N LEU A 240 43.81 -24.42 0.47
CA LEU A 240 42.51 -25.04 0.72
C LEU A 240 42.67 -26.38 1.44
N ILE A 241 43.70 -27.17 1.08
CA ILE A 241 43.99 -28.45 1.73
C ILE A 241 44.16 -28.25 3.23
N ALA A 242 45.06 -27.36 3.63
CA ALA A 242 45.36 -27.13 5.04
C ALA A 242 44.12 -26.75 5.87
N GLU A 243 43.25 -25.89 5.33
CA GLU A 243 42.02 -25.47 6.02
C GLU A 243 40.95 -26.57 6.03
N LEU A 244 40.73 -27.28 4.92
CA LEU A 244 39.76 -28.37 4.85
C LEU A 244 40.10 -29.50 5.84
N LEU A 245 41.39 -29.75 6.08
CA LEU A 245 41.84 -30.73 7.07
C LEU A 245 41.55 -30.34 8.50
N LYS A 246 41.81 -29.07 8.81
CA LYS A 246 41.49 -28.51 10.11
C LYS A 246 39.98 -28.58 10.36
N MET A 247 39.17 -28.25 9.35
CA MET A 247 37.71 -28.32 9.40
C MET A 247 37.19 -29.76 9.54
N ALA A 248 37.77 -30.73 8.82
CA ALA A 248 37.37 -32.13 8.88
C ALA A 248 37.57 -32.75 10.27
N ASN A 249 38.55 -32.26 11.02
CA ASN A 249 38.85 -32.66 12.39
C ASN A 249 38.26 -31.69 13.44
N SER A 250 37.48 -30.71 13.03
CA SER A 250 36.87 -29.72 13.92
C SER A 250 35.81 -30.35 14.82
N LYS A 251 35.57 -29.74 15.99
CA LYS A 251 34.41 -30.08 16.82
C LYS A 251 33.11 -29.52 16.26
N ASP A 252 33.19 -28.50 15.41
CA ASP A 252 32.05 -27.87 14.78
C ASP A 252 31.45 -28.76 13.67
N PHE A 253 30.15 -29.02 13.73
CA PHE A 253 29.47 -29.90 12.78
C PHE A 253 29.44 -29.30 11.37
N ASN A 254 29.27 -27.98 11.24
CA ASN A 254 29.19 -27.30 9.94
C ASN A 254 30.53 -27.36 9.21
N GLU A 255 31.62 -27.12 9.92
CA GLU A 255 32.99 -27.25 9.40
C GLU A 255 33.28 -28.69 8.96
N ARG A 256 32.97 -29.68 9.80
CA ARG A 256 33.14 -31.11 9.45
C ARG A 256 32.31 -31.49 8.23
N TYR A 257 31.05 -31.09 8.19
CA TYR A 257 30.14 -31.43 7.11
C TYR A 257 30.58 -30.84 5.77
N PHE A 258 30.89 -29.54 5.75
CA PHE A 258 31.34 -28.86 4.53
C PHE A 258 32.63 -29.50 3.99
N SER A 259 33.63 -29.68 4.86
CA SER A 259 34.92 -30.23 4.48
C SER A 259 34.81 -31.67 3.96
N MET A 260 34.11 -32.54 4.68
CA MET A 260 33.89 -33.93 4.27
C MET A 260 33.15 -34.03 2.93
N TYR A 261 32.12 -33.20 2.73
CA TYR A 261 31.39 -33.13 1.45
C TYR A 261 32.33 -32.74 0.31
N PHE A 262 33.03 -31.61 0.47
CA PHE A 262 33.88 -31.04 -0.57
C PHE A 262 35.01 -31.99 -0.97
N ILE A 263 35.68 -32.59 0.02
CA ILE A 263 36.74 -33.59 -0.21
C ILE A 263 36.19 -34.80 -0.96
N LYS A 264 35.02 -35.32 -0.58
CA LYS A 264 34.43 -36.49 -1.25
C LYS A 264 33.97 -36.19 -2.67
N ARG A 265 33.36 -35.03 -2.91
CA ARG A 265 32.87 -34.63 -4.23
C ARG A 265 34.00 -34.53 -5.26
N LYS A 266 35.18 -34.06 -4.84
CA LYS A 266 36.37 -33.86 -5.69
C LYS A 266 37.51 -34.83 -5.38
N TYR A 267 37.19 -35.99 -4.79
CA TYR A 267 38.18 -36.91 -4.26
C TYR A 267 39.27 -37.28 -5.28
N GLU A 268 38.91 -37.69 -6.49
CA GLU A 268 39.88 -38.09 -7.52
C GLU A 268 40.79 -36.94 -7.94
N ALA A 269 40.23 -35.76 -8.20
CA ALA A 269 40.98 -34.57 -8.58
C ALA A 269 41.94 -34.13 -7.46
N LEU A 270 41.46 -34.12 -6.22
CA LEU A 270 42.26 -33.74 -5.05
C LEU A 270 43.38 -34.75 -4.77
N VAL A 271 43.11 -36.05 -4.86
CA VAL A 271 44.11 -37.13 -4.73
C VAL A 271 45.17 -37.07 -5.84
N SER A 272 44.78 -36.69 -7.06
CA SER A 272 45.72 -36.52 -8.16
C SER A 272 46.67 -35.33 -7.96
N LEU A 273 46.18 -34.24 -7.36
CA LEU A 273 46.96 -33.04 -7.07
C LEU A 273 47.84 -33.22 -5.83
N ASN A 274 47.37 -33.95 -4.82
CA ASN A 274 48.14 -34.27 -3.63
C ASN A 274 47.75 -35.66 -3.06
N PRO A 275 48.64 -36.67 -3.14
CA PRO A 275 48.36 -38.02 -2.66
C PRO A 275 47.98 -38.13 -1.17
N LEU A 276 48.29 -37.13 -0.34
CA LEU A 276 47.91 -37.06 1.08
C LEU A 276 46.38 -37.16 1.29
N PHE A 277 45.58 -36.85 0.26
CA PHE A 277 44.12 -37.05 0.28
C PHE A 277 43.64 -38.48 0.50
N LYS A 278 44.49 -39.48 0.22
CA LYS A 278 44.15 -40.88 0.52
C LYS A 278 44.08 -41.18 2.01
N GLU A 279 44.80 -40.42 2.83
CA GLU A 279 44.92 -40.67 4.27
C GLU A 279 43.96 -39.81 5.12
N PHE A 280 43.31 -38.80 4.54
CA PHE A 280 42.50 -37.82 5.28
C PHE A 280 41.14 -38.31 5.76
N ILE A 281 40.50 -39.23 5.03
CA ILE A 281 39.21 -39.80 5.41
C ILE A 281 39.39 -41.29 5.65
N THR A 282 39.74 -41.65 6.89
CA THR A 282 39.79 -43.06 7.29
C THR A 282 38.38 -43.67 7.17
N SER A 283 38.32 -44.94 6.77
CA SER A 283 37.05 -45.66 6.61
C SER A 283 36.20 -45.66 7.90
N THR A 284 36.86 -45.71 9.06
CA THR A 284 36.24 -45.66 10.38
C THR A 284 35.62 -44.30 10.69
N ASN A 285 36.37 -43.21 10.52
CA ASN A 285 35.86 -41.86 10.79
C ASN A 285 34.72 -41.50 9.85
N PHE A 286 34.83 -41.89 8.58
CA PHE A 286 33.78 -41.66 7.60
C PHE A 286 32.50 -42.42 7.94
N LYS A 287 32.61 -43.69 8.36
CA LYS A 287 31.44 -44.48 8.77
C LYS A 287 30.75 -43.89 10.00
N SER A 288 31.52 -43.42 10.98
CA SER A 288 30.99 -42.70 12.14
C SER A 288 30.24 -41.44 11.71
N PHE A 289 30.83 -40.65 10.81
CA PHE A 289 30.24 -39.41 10.31
C PHE A 289 28.96 -39.65 9.48
N LYS A 290 28.91 -40.71 8.65
CA LYS A 290 27.68 -41.11 7.94
C LYS A 290 26.52 -41.39 8.89
N ASN A 291 26.80 -42.08 10.01
CA ASN A 291 25.80 -42.36 11.03
C ASN A 291 25.35 -41.06 11.71
N GLU A 292 26.27 -40.18 12.07
CA GLU A 292 25.97 -38.85 12.63
C GLU A 292 25.07 -38.03 11.71
N ILE A 293 25.38 -37.95 10.41
CA ILE A 293 24.55 -37.24 9.41
C ILE A 293 23.17 -37.87 9.30
N THR A 294 23.09 -39.20 9.25
CA THR A 294 21.82 -39.92 9.12
C THR A 294 20.95 -39.63 10.34
N THR A 295 21.49 -39.74 11.55
CA THR A 295 20.78 -39.40 12.79
C THR A 295 20.35 -37.94 12.80
N TYR A 296 21.23 -37.01 12.42
CA TYR A 296 20.89 -35.59 12.33
C TYR A 296 19.69 -35.36 11.38
N PHE A 297 19.67 -36.01 10.22
CA PHE A 297 18.56 -35.90 9.27
C PHE A 297 17.22 -36.39 9.82
N LYS A 298 17.23 -37.50 10.58
CA LYS A 298 16.04 -38.00 11.25
C LYS A 298 15.56 -37.04 12.33
N ASN A 299 16.48 -36.52 13.14
CA ASN A 299 16.16 -35.51 14.14
C ASN A 299 15.59 -34.24 13.49
N GLU A 300 16.07 -33.82 12.32
CA GLU A 300 15.50 -32.69 11.59
C GLU A 300 14.07 -32.95 11.10
N ILE A 301 13.75 -34.19 10.73
CA ILE A 301 12.38 -34.61 10.43
C ILE A 301 11.52 -34.53 11.70
N GLU A 302 11.97 -35.10 12.81
CA GLU A 302 11.27 -35.08 14.10
C GLU A 302 11.03 -33.65 14.62
N ASN A 303 11.97 -32.74 14.33
CA ASN A 303 11.87 -31.32 14.67
C ASN A 303 11.13 -30.47 13.62
N PHE A 304 10.42 -31.08 12.66
CA PHE A 304 9.63 -30.39 11.65
C PHE A 304 10.40 -29.37 10.79
N SER A 305 11.67 -29.62 10.54
CA SER A 305 12.57 -28.70 9.83
C SER A 305 12.19 -28.45 8.37
N VAL A 306 12.38 -27.23 7.88
CA VAL A 306 12.00 -26.80 6.52
C VAL A 306 12.35 -27.86 5.46
N ILE A 307 11.35 -28.29 4.68
CA ILE A 307 11.49 -29.41 3.74
C ILE A 307 12.63 -29.23 2.72
N ASP A 308 12.97 -27.99 2.39
CA ASP A 308 14.08 -27.67 1.50
C ASP A 308 15.44 -28.00 2.13
N LYS A 309 15.62 -27.85 3.46
CA LYS A 309 16.81 -28.32 4.18
C LYS A 309 17.01 -29.82 3.98
N LEU A 310 15.94 -30.59 4.18
CA LEU A 310 15.97 -32.04 4.01
C LEU A 310 16.18 -32.44 2.53
N LYS A 311 15.61 -31.72 1.57
CA LYS A 311 15.89 -31.93 0.14
C LYS A 311 17.38 -31.75 -0.17
N LEU A 312 18.01 -30.71 0.36
CA LEU A 312 19.44 -30.44 0.16
C LEU A 312 20.29 -31.54 0.77
N MET A 313 20.05 -31.92 2.04
CA MET A 313 20.75 -33.05 2.66
C MET A 313 20.61 -34.33 1.84
N LYS A 314 19.38 -34.67 1.44
CA LYS A 314 19.09 -35.87 0.64
C LYS A 314 19.85 -35.89 -0.69
N LYS A 315 20.00 -34.75 -1.38
CA LYS A 315 20.78 -34.67 -2.62
C LYS A 315 22.24 -35.05 -2.35
N GLN A 316 22.79 -34.59 -1.23
CA GLN A 316 24.19 -34.75 -0.85
C GLN A 316 24.49 -36.15 -0.27
N PHE A 317 23.49 -36.89 0.20
CA PHE A 317 23.64 -38.26 0.70
C PHE A 317 24.24 -39.24 -0.30
N ASN A 318 24.07 -39.02 -1.60
CA ASN A 318 24.73 -39.83 -2.61
C ASN A 318 26.26 -39.65 -2.56
N ILE A 319 26.76 -38.42 -2.34
CA ILE A 319 28.20 -38.13 -2.20
C ILE A 319 28.77 -38.74 -0.93
N PHE A 320 27.96 -38.79 0.15
CA PHE A 320 28.31 -39.48 1.37
C PHE A 320 28.07 -41.00 1.32
N GLU A 321 27.55 -41.53 0.21
CA GLU A 321 27.17 -42.94 0.05
C GLU A 321 26.28 -43.46 1.21
N ILE A 322 25.29 -42.67 1.62
CA ILE A 322 24.30 -43.06 2.63
C ILE A 322 23.18 -43.88 1.93
N PRO A 323 22.88 -45.12 2.37
CA PRO A 323 21.87 -45.95 1.73
C PRO A 323 20.47 -45.34 1.77
N ARG A 324 19.73 -45.36 0.66
CA ARG A 324 18.35 -44.83 0.59
C ARG A 324 17.40 -45.47 1.60
N THR A 325 17.62 -46.73 1.92
CA THR A 325 16.81 -47.49 2.89
C THR A 325 16.88 -46.92 4.30
N SER A 326 17.92 -46.14 4.66
CA SER A 326 18.06 -45.62 6.02
C SER A 326 17.17 -44.42 6.35
N TYR A 327 16.62 -43.71 5.34
CA TYR A 327 15.94 -42.42 5.54
C TYR A 327 14.70 -42.17 4.65
N LEU A 328 14.50 -42.95 3.57
CA LEU A 328 13.53 -42.58 2.53
C LEU A 328 12.06 -42.68 3.00
N GLU A 329 11.72 -43.65 3.83
CA GLU A 329 10.34 -43.83 4.33
C GLU A 329 9.93 -42.68 5.25
N GLU A 330 10.76 -42.36 6.23
CA GLU A 330 10.56 -41.21 7.14
C GLU A 330 10.44 -39.90 6.34
N TYR A 331 11.31 -39.68 5.36
CA TYR A 331 11.24 -38.50 4.49
C TYR A 331 9.94 -38.42 3.67
N LYS A 332 9.41 -39.55 3.19
CA LYS A 332 8.13 -39.60 2.47
C LYS A 332 6.95 -39.31 3.40
N SER A 333 6.98 -39.88 4.62
CA SER A 333 5.98 -39.59 5.65
C SER A 333 5.94 -38.10 5.97
N TYR A 334 7.10 -37.53 6.26
CA TYR A 334 7.26 -36.10 6.53
C TYR A 334 6.77 -35.21 5.39
N LYS A 335 7.10 -35.54 4.12
CA LYS A 335 6.61 -34.78 2.96
C LYS A 335 5.07 -34.78 2.88
N THR A 336 4.44 -35.89 3.25
CA THR A 336 2.97 -36.00 3.29
C THR A 336 2.42 -35.10 4.39
N GLU A 337 3.02 -35.16 5.58
CA GLU A 337 2.64 -34.32 6.71
C GLU A 337 2.77 -32.81 6.43
N ILE A 338 3.87 -32.37 5.82
CA ILE A 338 4.04 -30.95 5.43
C ILE A 338 3.02 -30.53 4.38
N LYS A 339 2.66 -31.40 3.43
CA LYS A 339 1.59 -31.11 2.47
C LYS A 339 0.25 -30.93 3.18
N GLU A 340 -0.03 -31.72 4.21
CA GLU A 340 -1.22 -31.55 5.06
C GLU A 340 -1.18 -30.23 5.85
N LEU A 341 -0.02 -29.82 6.37
CA LEU A 341 0.14 -28.51 7.01
C LEU A 341 -0.09 -27.36 6.02
N GLU A 342 0.40 -27.46 4.78
CA GLU A 342 0.14 -26.46 3.73
C GLU A 342 -1.35 -26.33 3.45
N LYS A 343 -2.08 -27.45 3.31
CA LYS A 343 -3.55 -27.46 3.18
C LYS A 343 -4.22 -26.73 4.34
N LYS A 344 -3.77 -26.94 5.59
CA LYS A 344 -4.30 -26.24 6.77
C LYS A 344 -4.11 -24.72 6.68
N VAL A 345 -2.98 -24.24 6.14
CA VAL A 345 -2.77 -22.79 5.92
C VAL A 345 -3.75 -22.23 4.89
N TYR A 346 -3.99 -22.96 3.80
CA TYR A 346 -5.02 -22.58 2.81
C TYR A 346 -6.44 -22.58 3.41
N LEU A 347 -6.77 -23.55 4.27
CA LEU A 347 -8.07 -23.56 4.96
C LEU A 347 -8.25 -22.33 5.86
N LYS A 348 -7.20 -21.89 6.58
CA LYS A 348 -7.23 -20.63 7.34
C LYS A 348 -7.46 -19.42 6.42
N LYS A 349 -6.77 -19.35 5.28
CA LYS A 349 -6.98 -18.32 4.24
C LYS A 349 -8.43 -18.32 3.77
N PHE A 350 -9.00 -19.48 3.43
CA PHE A 350 -10.36 -19.59 2.92
C PHE A 350 -11.41 -19.24 3.96
N ALA A 351 -11.19 -19.61 5.22
CA ALA A 351 -12.08 -19.24 6.31
C ALA A 351 -12.10 -17.72 6.52
N PHE A 352 -10.96 -17.02 6.38
CA PHE A 352 -10.92 -15.56 6.38
C PHE A 352 -11.71 -14.94 5.21
N LEU A 353 -11.53 -15.46 3.99
CA LEU A 353 -12.25 -14.98 2.81
C LEU A 353 -13.77 -15.24 2.89
N ARG A 354 -14.16 -16.42 3.38
CA ARG A 354 -15.56 -16.78 3.63
C ARG A 354 -16.18 -15.85 4.67
N LEU A 355 -15.43 -15.48 5.68
CA LEU A 355 -15.86 -14.52 6.71
C LEU A 355 -16.11 -13.13 6.14
N LEU A 356 -15.27 -12.64 5.23
CA LEU A 356 -15.55 -11.41 4.50
C LEU A 356 -16.81 -11.54 3.63
N LYS A 357 -16.98 -12.67 2.92
CA LYS A 357 -18.19 -12.93 2.13
C LYS A 357 -19.46 -12.82 2.97
N GLU A 358 -19.49 -13.46 4.14
CA GLU A 358 -20.65 -13.45 5.05
C GLU A 358 -20.88 -12.07 5.66
N LYS A 359 -19.84 -11.43 6.19
CA LYS A 359 -19.95 -10.09 6.81
C LYS A 359 -20.45 -9.01 5.85
N TYR A 360 -20.09 -9.11 4.57
CA TYR A 360 -20.41 -8.13 3.53
C TYR A 360 -21.54 -8.58 2.59
N ASN A 361 -22.31 -9.61 2.96
CA ASN A 361 -23.49 -10.09 2.22
C ASN A 361 -23.23 -10.39 0.72
N ILE A 362 -22.05 -10.92 0.40
CA ILE A 362 -21.68 -11.26 -0.98
C ILE A 362 -22.47 -12.49 -1.42
N LYS A 363 -23.23 -12.35 -2.50
CA LYS A 363 -24.14 -13.39 -2.99
C LYS A 363 -23.37 -14.47 -3.75
N LYS A 364 -23.72 -15.73 -3.48
CA LYS A 364 -23.29 -16.84 -4.34
C LYS A 364 -23.97 -16.69 -5.70
N SER A 365 -23.19 -16.69 -6.79
CA SER A 365 -23.72 -16.33 -8.12
C SER A 365 -23.26 -17.29 -9.21
N LYS A 366 -24.03 -17.38 -10.30
CA LYS A 366 -23.61 -18.15 -11.48
C LYS A 366 -22.66 -17.30 -12.33
N ILE A 367 -21.64 -17.94 -12.89
CA ILE A 367 -20.63 -17.29 -13.72
C ILE A 367 -20.43 -18.04 -15.05
N ASP A 368 -20.23 -17.28 -16.13
CA ASP A 368 -19.95 -17.83 -17.46
C ASP A 368 -18.44 -18.09 -17.60
N PHE A 369 -18.03 -19.35 -17.51
CA PHE A 369 -16.63 -19.79 -17.69
C PHE A 369 -16.32 -20.05 -19.17
N ARG A 370 -15.52 -19.18 -19.78
CA ARG A 370 -14.99 -19.38 -21.14
C ARG A 370 -13.51 -19.70 -21.12
N LYS A 371 -13.14 -20.90 -21.54
CA LYS A 371 -11.73 -21.32 -21.59
C LYS A 371 -10.97 -20.57 -22.68
N LYS A 372 -9.80 -20.04 -22.33
CA LYS A 372 -8.81 -19.43 -23.22
C LYS A 372 -7.42 -19.96 -22.86
N ARG A 373 -6.91 -20.92 -23.64
CA ARG A 373 -5.65 -21.65 -23.36
C ARG A 373 -5.65 -22.25 -21.95
N ASN A 374 -4.75 -21.78 -21.06
CA ASN A 374 -4.57 -22.27 -19.69
C ASN A 374 -5.33 -21.41 -18.65
N THR A 375 -6.25 -20.57 -19.12
CA THR A 375 -7.00 -19.60 -18.31
C THR A 375 -8.48 -19.66 -18.65
N TYR A 376 -9.31 -19.18 -17.75
CA TYR A 376 -10.73 -18.97 -17.94
C TYR A 376 -11.05 -17.47 -17.87
N ILE A 377 -11.93 -17.02 -18.75
CA ILE A 377 -12.57 -15.71 -18.69
C ILE A 377 -13.93 -15.91 -18.04
N VAL A 378 -14.28 -15.03 -17.11
CA VAL A 378 -15.37 -15.14 -16.15
C VAL A 378 -16.11 -13.81 -16.11
N ASN A 379 -17.43 -13.88 -16.30
CA ASN A 379 -18.32 -12.73 -16.13
C ASN A 379 -18.95 -12.78 -14.74
N HIS A 380 -18.49 -11.90 -13.85
CA HIS A 380 -19.01 -11.81 -12.48
C HIS A 380 -20.39 -11.16 -12.41
N ASN A 381 -21.09 -11.41 -11.31
CA ASN A 381 -22.37 -10.76 -11.03
C ASN A 381 -22.18 -9.25 -10.78
N LYS A 382 -23.03 -8.43 -11.41
CA LYS A 382 -22.94 -6.96 -11.33
C LYS A 382 -23.09 -6.38 -9.93
N GLU A 383 -24.00 -6.92 -9.11
CA GLU A 383 -24.22 -6.44 -7.74
C GLU A 383 -23.00 -6.75 -6.85
N ASN A 384 -22.42 -7.95 -7.00
CA ASN A 384 -21.20 -8.30 -6.28
C ASN A 384 -20.01 -7.39 -6.69
N LEU A 385 -19.92 -7.00 -7.97
CA LEU A 385 -18.88 -6.07 -8.45
C LEU A 385 -19.02 -4.64 -7.87
N GLU A 386 -20.15 -4.27 -7.27
CA GLU A 386 -20.27 -2.99 -6.56
C GLU A 386 -19.69 -3.05 -5.13
N ASN A 387 -19.39 -4.25 -4.63
CA ASN A 387 -18.90 -4.47 -3.28
C ASN A 387 -17.35 -4.54 -3.24
N PRO A 388 -16.66 -3.61 -2.57
CA PRO A 388 -15.20 -3.62 -2.46
C PRO A 388 -14.63 -4.90 -1.81
N ALA A 389 -15.37 -5.52 -0.89
CA ALA A 389 -14.96 -6.78 -0.27
C ALA A 389 -14.97 -7.95 -1.27
N TYR A 390 -15.83 -7.90 -2.29
CA TYR A 390 -15.85 -8.92 -3.33
C TYR A 390 -14.61 -8.84 -4.21
N HIS A 391 -14.24 -7.63 -4.64
CA HIS A 391 -12.98 -7.37 -5.34
C HIS A 391 -11.77 -7.85 -4.55
N TYR A 392 -11.75 -7.58 -3.24
CA TYR A 392 -10.72 -8.12 -2.36
C TYR A 392 -10.66 -9.65 -2.42
N ILE A 393 -11.81 -10.34 -2.27
CA ILE A 393 -11.85 -11.81 -2.26
C ILE A 393 -11.38 -12.41 -3.60
N ILE A 394 -11.90 -11.93 -4.74
CA ILE A 394 -11.58 -12.51 -6.05
C ILE A 394 -10.11 -12.30 -6.43
N ASN A 395 -9.52 -11.15 -6.07
CA ASN A 395 -8.10 -10.92 -6.27
C ASN A 395 -7.23 -11.90 -5.46
N HIS A 396 -7.64 -12.21 -4.22
CA HIS A 396 -6.89 -13.12 -3.35
C HIS A 396 -7.03 -14.61 -3.72
N ILE A 397 -7.99 -14.99 -4.57
CA ILE A 397 -8.12 -16.36 -5.09
C ILE A 397 -7.54 -16.52 -6.50
N GLY A 398 -6.87 -15.48 -7.02
CA GLY A 398 -6.10 -15.55 -8.26
C GLY A 398 -6.83 -15.05 -9.51
N PHE A 399 -7.94 -14.31 -9.36
CA PHE A 399 -8.50 -13.56 -10.48
C PHE A 399 -7.66 -12.31 -10.79
N TYR A 400 -7.64 -11.93 -12.06
CA TYR A 400 -6.91 -10.76 -12.58
C TYR A 400 -7.54 -10.26 -13.90
N GLY A 401 -7.04 -9.13 -14.41
CA GLY A 401 -7.45 -8.58 -15.70
C GLY A 401 -8.62 -7.58 -15.61
N ILE A 402 -9.29 -7.30 -16.73
CA ILE A 402 -10.39 -6.33 -16.75
C ILE A 402 -11.55 -6.90 -15.94
N ASN A 403 -11.91 -6.19 -14.86
CA ASN A 403 -12.97 -6.57 -13.91
C ASN A 403 -12.69 -7.91 -13.22
N ASP A 404 -11.40 -8.23 -13.03
CA ASP A 404 -10.94 -9.49 -12.43
C ASP A 404 -11.57 -10.71 -13.11
N SER A 405 -11.75 -10.63 -14.42
CA SER A 405 -12.47 -11.64 -15.20
C SER A 405 -11.61 -12.86 -15.55
N THR A 406 -10.30 -12.84 -15.35
CA THR A 406 -9.42 -13.92 -15.82
C THR A 406 -8.81 -14.70 -14.66
N ILE A 407 -8.76 -16.03 -14.74
CA ILE A 407 -8.12 -16.88 -13.72
C ILE A 407 -7.47 -18.12 -14.37
N LYS A 408 -6.37 -18.64 -13.80
CA LYS A 408 -5.71 -19.88 -14.30
C LYS A 408 -6.38 -21.13 -13.76
N SER A 409 -6.40 -22.21 -14.54
CA SER A 409 -6.97 -23.50 -14.10
C SER A 409 -6.32 -24.04 -12.81
N SER A 410 -5.01 -23.81 -12.64
CA SER A 410 -4.28 -24.19 -11.43
C SER A 410 -4.74 -23.43 -10.19
N GLU A 411 -5.02 -22.14 -10.32
CA GLU A 411 -5.52 -21.31 -9.22
C GLU A 411 -6.94 -21.73 -8.82
N ILE A 412 -7.78 -22.10 -9.79
CA ILE A 412 -9.10 -22.66 -9.49
C ILE A 412 -8.97 -23.98 -8.71
N GLY A 413 -8.06 -24.86 -9.13
CA GLY A 413 -7.83 -26.15 -8.47
C GLY A 413 -7.34 -26.02 -7.03
N VAL A 414 -6.42 -25.09 -6.76
CA VAL A 414 -5.92 -24.81 -5.40
C VAL A 414 -7.01 -24.12 -4.56
N ASN A 415 -7.69 -23.11 -5.10
CA ASN A 415 -8.72 -22.34 -4.40
C ASN A 415 -10.13 -22.97 -4.50
N TYR A 416 -10.22 -24.25 -4.82
CA TYR A 416 -11.47 -24.94 -5.16
C TYR A 416 -12.57 -24.81 -4.09
N LEU A 417 -12.21 -24.95 -2.82
CA LEU A 417 -13.16 -24.91 -1.70
C LEU A 417 -13.82 -23.54 -1.55
N ILE A 418 -13.04 -22.45 -1.65
CA ILE A 418 -13.60 -21.09 -1.53
C ILE A 418 -14.35 -20.67 -2.81
N ILE A 419 -13.93 -21.16 -3.98
CA ILE A 419 -14.63 -20.90 -5.24
C ILE A 419 -16.04 -21.52 -5.22
N LYS A 420 -16.19 -22.73 -4.65
CA LYS A 420 -17.51 -23.35 -4.41
C LYS A 420 -18.42 -22.54 -3.49
N GLU A 421 -17.86 -21.72 -2.61
CA GLU A 421 -18.64 -20.83 -1.74
C GLU A 421 -19.12 -19.57 -2.46
N LEU A 422 -18.42 -19.14 -3.51
CA LEU A 422 -18.68 -17.92 -4.27
C LEU A 422 -19.57 -18.16 -5.50
N PHE A 423 -19.47 -19.34 -6.10
CA PHE A 423 -20.11 -19.61 -7.39
C PHE A 423 -21.04 -20.82 -7.40
N LEU A 424 -22.13 -20.74 -8.17
CA LEU A 424 -23.13 -21.81 -8.30
C LEU A 424 -22.72 -22.91 -9.30
N ASP A 425 -21.73 -22.65 -10.14
CA ASP A 425 -21.34 -23.54 -11.23
C ASP A 425 -20.63 -24.81 -10.74
N ASP A 426 -20.94 -25.94 -11.39
CA ASP A 426 -20.29 -27.21 -11.11
C ASP A 426 -18.97 -27.33 -11.88
N LEU A 427 -17.88 -27.18 -11.13
CA LEU A 427 -16.53 -27.19 -11.65
C LEU A 427 -15.96 -28.59 -11.93
N HIS A 428 -16.66 -29.67 -11.56
CA HIS A 428 -16.19 -31.03 -11.83
C HIS A 428 -16.17 -31.37 -13.32
N ASN A 429 -16.95 -30.65 -14.14
CA ASN A 429 -17.05 -30.86 -15.58
C ASN A 429 -15.83 -30.31 -16.37
N PHE A 430 -14.84 -29.72 -15.70
CA PHE A 430 -13.65 -29.15 -16.32
C PHE A 430 -12.40 -30.00 -15.98
N PRO A 431 -11.90 -30.82 -16.91
CA PRO A 431 -10.85 -31.81 -16.64
C PRO A 431 -9.54 -31.22 -16.08
N ASP A 432 -9.16 -30.03 -16.53
CA ASP A 432 -7.93 -29.36 -16.08
C ASP A 432 -8.06 -28.80 -14.66
N ILE A 433 -9.21 -28.22 -14.30
CA ILE A 433 -9.52 -27.79 -12.94
C ILE A 433 -9.53 -29.01 -12.00
N PHE A 434 -10.19 -30.09 -12.40
CA PHE A 434 -10.26 -31.32 -11.61
C PHE A 434 -8.87 -31.95 -11.40
N TYR A 435 -8.01 -31.94 -12.42
CA TYR A 435 -6.62 -32.40 -12.30
C TYR A 435 -5.84 -31.64 -11.21
N TYR A 436 -5.86 -30.31 -11.23
CA TYR A 436 -5.14 -29.50 -10.24
C TYR A 436 -5.76 -29.60 -8.84
N LYS A 437 -7.09 -29.68 -8.75
CA LYS A 437 -7.78 -29.97 -7.50
C LYS A 437 -7.30 -31.29 -6.90
N LYS A 438 -7.31 -32.38 -7.68
CA LYS A 438 -6.87 -33.72 -7.24
C LYS A 438 -5.39 -33.72 -6.84
N GLN A 439 -4.54 -33.01 -7.58
CA GLN A 439 -3.12 -32.89 -7.27
C GLN A 439 -2.88 -32.22 -5.91
N PHE A 440 -3.63 -31.17 -5.59
CA PHE A 440 -3.45 -30.41 -4.35
C PHE A 440 -4.21 -31.05 -3.17
N TRP A 441 -5.53 -31.19 -3.29
CA TRP A 441 -6.43 -31.63 -2.22
C TRP A 441 -6.50 -33.15 -2.05
N GLY A 442 -6.35 -33.93 -3.12
CA GLY A 442 -6.55 -35.38 -3.10
C GLY A 442 -7.85 -35.80 -3.79
N GLU A 443 -8.16 -37.09 -3.74
CA GLU A 443 -9.37 -37.67 -4.39
C GLU A 443 -10.63 -37.46 -3.54
N ASP A 444 -10.50 -37.58 -2.22
CA ASP A 444 -11.61 -37.47 -1.27
C ASP A 444 -11.87 -36.01 -0.84
N ASN A 445 -13.13 -35.60 -0.79
CA ASN A 445 -13.56 -34.24 -0.40
C ASN A 445 -13.69 -34.10 1.12
N ASP A 446 -12.69 -34.52 1.90
CA ASP A 446 -12.81 -34.52 3.38
C ASP A 446 -12.54 -33.13 4.00
N TYR A 447 -12.11 -32.16 3.20
CA TYR A 447 -11.78 -30.82 3.67
C TYR A 447 -12.94 -29.86 3.53
N GLU A 448 -13.29 -29.22 4.64
CA GLU A 448 -14.29 -28.16 4.70
C GLU A 448 -13.72 -26.87 5.27
N ILE A 449 -14.30 -25.73 4.87
CA ILE A 449 -13.93 -24.42 5.39
C ILE A 449 -14.64 -24.23 6.73
N ASN A 450 -13.92 -24.37 7.84
CA ASN A 450 -14.43 -24.09 9.17
C ASN A 450 -14.30 -22.59 9.50
N TYR A 451 -15.44 -21.93 9.67
CA TYR A 451 -15.51 -20.50 9.98
C TYR A 451 -15.06 -20.16 11.42
N ILE A 452 -15.21 -21.11 12.35
CA ILE A 452 -14.90 -20.89 13.78
C ILE A 452 -13.40 -20.69 14.00
N ASP A 453 -12.56 -21.30 13.16
CA ASP A 453 -11.09 -21.28 13.28
C ASP A 453 -10.48 -19.89 13.04
N VAL A 454 -11.29 -18.90 12.67
CA VAL A 454 -10.84 -17.58 12.20
C VAL A 454 -11.35 -16.40 13.03
N PHE A 455 -12.17 -16.62 14.07
CA PHE A 455 -12.54 -15.56 15.01
C PHE A 455 -11.33 -14.86 15.63
N SER A 456 -10.20 -15.56 15.76
CA SER A 456 -8.92 -15.00 16.19
C SER A 456 -8.29 -14.04 15.17
N LEU A 457 -8.54 -14.17 13.85
CA LEU A 457 -7.97 -13.26 12.84
C LEU A 457 -8.73 -11.91 12.75
N ILE A 458 -9.94 -11.82 13.31
CA ILE A 458 -10.73 -10.57 13.40
C ILE A 458 -10.84 -10.04 14.84
N SER A 459 -10.20 -10.71 15.81
CA SER A 459 -10.22 -10.26 17.20
C SER A 459 -9.73 -8.81 17.31
N LYS A 460 -10.37 -8.03 18.19
CA LYS A 460 -10.04 -6.61 18.39
C LYS A 460 -8.52 -6.49 18.55
N PRO A 461 -7.83 -5.66 17.74
CA PRO A 461 -6.41 -5.46 17.93
C PRO A 461 -6.18 -4.94 19.33
N ILE A 462 -5.21 -5.54 20.01
CA ILE A 462 -4.62 -4.97 21.21
C ILE A 462 -3.93 -3.68 20.76
N GLU A 463 -4.17 -2.57 21.47
CA GLU A 463 -3.42 -1.35 21.19
C GLU A 463 -2.00 -1.53 21.71
N TYR A 464 -1.05 -1.61 20.78
CA TYR A 464 0.36 -1.65 21.07
C TYR A 464 0.88 -0.21 21.05
N ASN A 465 1.22 0.32 22.23
CA ASN A 465 2.01 1.54 22.35
C ASN A 465 3.45 1.10 22.66
N TYR A 466 4.36 1.31 21.72
CA TYR A 466 5.79 1.07 21.93
C TYR A 466 6.55 2.36 21.67
N ASP A 467 7.26 2.85 22.70
CA ASP A 467 8.33 3.84 22.50
C ASP A 467 9.55 3.09 21.95
N ILE A 468 9.68 3.06 20.62
CA ILE A 468 10.78 2.40 19.92
C ILE A 468 12.14 3.08 20.15
N ASP A 469 12.12 4.26 20.77
CA ASP A 469 13.29 5.08 21.07
C ASP A 469 14.25 4.44 22.12
N GLN A 470 13.98 3.23 22.66
CA GLN A 470 14.82 2.60 23.69
C GLN A 470 15.76 1.45 23.25
N ASP A 471 15.43 0.69 22.19
CA ASP A 471 16.21 -0.53 21.83
C ASP A 471 16.85 -0.53 20.43
N TYR A 472 16.47 0.40 19.54
CA TYR A 472 16.97 0.43 18.15
C TYR A 472 17.75 1.72 17.87
N SER A 473 18.94 1.57 17.28
CA SER A 473 19.96 2.63 17.08
C SER A 473 19.58 3.78 16.13
N GLY A 474 18.32 3.85 15.69
CA GLY A 474 17.80 4.93 14.85
C GLY A 474 16.59 4.51 14.02
N ILE A 475 15.82 5.51 13.56
CA ILE A 475 14.66 5.34 12.67
C ILE A 475 15.10 4.82 11.28
N ASP A 476 16.36 5.02 10.90
CA ASP A 476 16.87 4.73 9.56
C ASP A 476 16.96 3.24 9.22
N ASP A 477 17.12 2.38 10.25
CA ASP A 477 17.18 0.92 10.12
C ASP A 477 15.79 0.27 10.14
N LEU A 478 14.75 1.06 10.39
CA LEU A 478 13.38 0.60 10.56
C LEU A 478 12.50 1.00 9.37
N MET A 479 11.45 0.21 9.18
CA MET A 479 10.34 0.58 8.31
C MET A 479 9.02 0.05 8.85
N ILE A 480 7.93 0.63 8.40
CA ILE A 480 6.58 0.18 8.72
C ILE A 480 6.04 -0.66 7.58
N ILE A 481 5.52 -1.84 7.88
CA ILE A 481 4.84 -2.69 6.89
C ILE A 481 3.39 -2.89 7.34
N GLU A 482 2.45 -2.62 6.42
CA GLU A 482 1.11 -3.16 6.48
C GLU A 482 1.09 -4.54 5.80
N TRP A 483 0.72 -5.57 6.55
CA TRP A 483 0.60 -6.93 6.06
C TRP A 483 -0.78 -7.15 5.42
N ASP A 484 -0.83 -7.81 4.26
CA ASP A 484 -2.05 -8.23 3.58
C ASP A 484 -2.18 -9.77 3.62
N LEU A 485 -3.35 -10.29 3.30
CA LEU A 485 -3.54 -11.72 3.09
C LEU A 485 -2.73 -12.18 1.88
N ALA A 486 -2.01 -13.28 2.01
CA ALA A 486 -1.23 -13.80 0.90
C ALA A 486 -2.14 -14.36 -0.22
N ASN A 487 -1.98 -13.85 -1.45
CA ASN A 487 -2.60 -14.43 -2.65
C ASN A 487 -2.22 -15.91 -2.78
N LYS A 488 -0.94 -16.19 -2.55
CA LYS A 488 -0.40 -17.53 -2.42
C LYS A 488 0.43 -17.59 -1.14
N PRO A 489 0.05 -18.41 -0.15
CA PRO A 489 0.91 -18.68 1.01
C PRO A 489 2.30 -19.11 0.55
N ARG A 490 3.33 -18.45 1.09
CA ARG A 490 4.74 -18.73 0.79
C ARG A 490 5.44 -19.04 2.08
N GLN A 491 6.21 -20.13 2.11
CA GLN A 491 6.85 -20.62 3.32
C GLN A 491 5.84 -20.72 4.49
N SER A 492 4.62 -21.23 4.24
CA SER A 492 3.54 -21.32 5.23
C SER A 492 3.04 -19.97 5.80
N SER A 493 3.46 -18.82 5.26
CA SER A 493 2.98 -17.51 5.71
C SER A 493 1.59 -17.25 5.17
N LEU A 494 0.67 -16.89 6.07
CA LEU A 494 -0.68 -16.47 5.73
C LEU A 494 -0.71 -15.03 5.19
N VAL A 495 0.31 -14.23 5.51
CA VAL A 495 0.38 -12.81 5.17
C VAL A 495 1.60 -12.48 4.31
N ASN A 496 1.50 -11.42 3.53
CA ASN A 496 2.60 -10.83 2.78
C ASN A 496 2.39 -9.32 2.58
N ALA A 497 3.42 -8.61 2.15
CA ALA A 497 3.29 -7.23 1.71
C ALA A 497 3.87 -7.09 0.29
N TYR A 498 3.29 -6.23 -0.54
CA TYR A 498 3.69 -6.08 -1.93
C TYR A 498 4.37 -4.71 -2.10
N GLY A 499 5.70 -4.71 -2.26
CA GLY A 499 6.50 -3.54 -2.61
C GLY A 499 7.08 -3.67 -4.01
N ALA A 500 8.36 -3.29 -4.18
CA ALA A 500 9.15 -3.66 -5.37
C ALA A 500 9.35 -5.18 -5.50
N GLN A 501 9.21 -5.90 -4.38
CA GLN A 501 9.29 -7.35 -4.24
C GLN A 501 8.17 -7.83 -3.31
N ILE A 502 7.91 -9.14 -3.29
CA ILE A 502 6.98 -9.76 -2.35
C ILE A 502 7.70 -9.88 -1.01
N VAL A 503 7.21 -9.20 0.01
CA VAL A 503 7.76 -9.24 1.36
C VAL A 503 7.01 -10.27 2.18
N ILE A 504 7.73 -11.14 2.89
CA ILE A 504 7.18 -12.12 3.83
C ILE A 504 7.85 -11.96 5.20
N PRO A 505 7.13 -12.24 6.31
CA PRO A 505 7.72 -12.20 7.63
C PRO A 505 8.69 -13.37 7.82
N ASP A 506 9.79 -13.14 8.55
CA ASP A 506 10.68 -14.23 8.95
C ASP A 506 9.96 -15.19 9.93
N GLN A 507 10.05 -16.48 9.64
CA GLN A 507 9.46 -17.57 10.43
C GLN A 507 10.05 -17.64 11.84
N ASN A 508 11.29 -17.19 12.02
CA ASN A 508 11.96 -17.22 13.32
C ASN A 508 11.49 -16.10 14.27
N THR A 509 10.62 -15.20 13.80
CA THR A 509 10.06 -14.14 14.63
C THR A 509 8.95 -14.69 15.52
N SER A 510 8.92 -14.28 16.79
CA SER A 510 7.88 -14.68 17.74
C SER A 510 6.47 -14.29 17.28
N LEU A 511 6.37 -13.24 16.45
CA LEU A 511 5.11 -12.73 15.92
C LEU A 511 4.62 -13.46 14.67
N TYR A 512 5.43 -14.33 14.05
CA TYR A 512 5.13 -14.93 12.75
C TYR A 512 3.72 -15.57 12.69
N HIS A 513 3.35 -16.36 13.69
CA HIS A 513 2.04 -17.02 13.75
C HIS A 513 0.90 -16.10 14.20
N ASP A 514 1.22 -14.94 14.77
CA ASP A 514 0.28 -13.96 15.29
C ASP A 514 -0.04 -12.85 14.27
N LEU A 515 0.70 -12.76 13.17
CA LEU A 515 0.47 -11.78 12.11
C LEU A 515 -0.82 -12.08 11.35
N LYS A 516 -1.61 -11.03 11.17
CA LYS A 516 -2.92 -11.07 10.52
C LYS A 516 -2.97 -10.10 9.34
N PRO A 517 -3.85 -10.34 8.36
CA PRO A 517 -4.15 -9.33 7.34
C PRO A 517 -4.53 -8.00 8.00
N PHE A 518 -4.05 -6.90 7.44
CA PHE A 518 -4.17 -5.51 7.89
C PHE A 518 -3.42 -5.16 9.17
N ASP A 519 -2.56 -6.03 9.72
CA ASP A 519 -1.68 -5.66 10.82
C ASP A 519 -0.61 -4.68 10.34
N LEU A 520 -0.35 -3.65 11.14
CA LEU A 520 0.71 -2.67 10.93
C LEU A 520 1.87 -2.99 11.88
N CYS A 521 3.08 -3.13 11.37
CA CYS A 521 4.23 -3.56 12.15
C CYS A 521 5.47 -2.71 11.88
N TYR A 522 6.30 -2.54 12.91
CA TYR A 522 7.69 -2.16 12.73
C TYR A 522 8.52 -3.38 12.33
N CYS A 523 9.33 -3.19 11.31
CA CYS A 523 10.15 -4.22 10.71
C CYS A 523 11.57 -3.69 10.48
N GLN A 524 12.55 -4.59 10.49
CA GLN A 524 13.89 -4.24 10.04
C GLN A 524 13.87 -3.94 8.54
N LYS A 525 14.45 -2.82 8.15
CA LYS A 525 14.49 -2.37 6.75
C LYS A 525 15.37 -3.29 5.89
N THR A 526 16.48 -3.74 6.46
CA THR A 526 17.40 -4.70 5.85
C THR A 526 16.78 -6.09 5.89
N PRO A 527 16.63 -6.77 4.74
CA PRO A 527 16.13 -8.13 4.72
C PRO A 527 17.11 -9.11 5.35
N VAL A 528 16.55 -10.18 5.90
CA VAL A 528 17.32 -11.37 6.28
C VAL A 528 17.81 -12.09 5.02
N LYS A 529 16.97 -12.15 3.99
CA LYS A 529 17.24 -12.90 2.75
C LYS A 529 16.39 -12.42 1.59
N ILE A 530 16.88 -12.60 0.36
CA ILE A 530 16.11 -12.48 -0.87
C ILE A 530 16.16 -13.80 -1.66
N GLU A 531 15.00 -14.33 -2.04
CA GLU A 531 14.88 -15.57 -2.83
C GLU A 531 14.42 -15.27 -4.25
N GLY A 532 15.18 -15.81 -5.23
CA GLY A 532 14.82 -15.76 -6.65
C GLY A 532 14.58 -14.34 -7.18
N ASN A 533 15.23 -13.34 -6.59
CA ASN A 533 15.13 -11.92 -6.94
C ASN A 533 13.70 -11.32 -6.83
N ILE A 534 12.76 -12.03 -6.17
CA ILE A 534 11.34 -11.66 -6.09
C ILE A 534 10.83 -11.62 -4.64
N ILE A 535 11.30 -12.51 -3.76
CA ILE A 535 10.77 -12.63 -2.39
C ILE A 535 11.80 -12.08 -1.40
N LYS A 536 11.37 -11.18 -0.52
CA LYS A 536 12.17 -10.56 0.54
C LYS A 536 11.67 -11.03 1.91
N THR A 537 12.53 -11.68 2.69
CA THR A 537 12.21 -12.11 4.06
C THR A 537 12.67 -11.07 5.06
N ILE A 538 11.77 -10.63 5.95
CA ILE A 538 12.01 -9.49 6.83
C ILE A 538 11.65 -9.82 8.28
N ASN A 539 12.52 -9.39 9.19
CA ASN A 539 12.27 -9.49 10.62
C ASN A 539 11.20 -8.51 11.07
N VAL A 540 10.16 -9.06 11.68
CA VAL A 540 9.11 -8.30 12.35
C VAL A 540 9.53 -8.06 13.78
N ILE A 541 9.60 -6.79 14.17
CA ILE A 541 10.01 -6.38 15.52
C ILE A 541 8.79 -6.39 16.44
N THR A 542 7.78 -5.61 16.09
CA THR A 542 6.57 -5.47 16.90
C THR A 542 5.41 -4.91 16.09
N LYS A 543 4.18 -5.13 16.56
CA LYS A 543 2.98 -4.47 16.01
C LYS A 543 2.92 -3.01 16.46
N CYS A 544 2.35 -2.13 15.64
CA CYS A 544 2.29 -0.70 15.94
C CYS A 544 0.89 -0.10 15.80
N SER A 545 0.63 0.94 16.59
CA SER A 545 -0.59 1.72 16.48
C SER A 545 -0.54 2.69 15.28
N PHE A 546 -1.70 3.13 14.80
CA PHE A 546 -1.75 4.19 13.78
C PHE A 546 -1.10 5.49 14.25
N LYS A 547 -1.16 5.80 15.55
CA LYS A 547 -0.55 7.01 16.12
C LYS A 547 0.98 6.93 16.01
N ASP A 548 1.55 5.79 16.40
CA ASP A 548 3.00 5.58 16.35
C ASP A 548 3.49 5.53 14.91
N ALA A 549 2.75 4.85 14.04
CA ALA A 549 3.06 4.80 12.61
C ALA A 549 3.08 6.20 11.98
N ILE A 550 2.06 7.02 12.24
CA ILE A 550 2.00 8.40 11.76
C ILE A 550 3.16 9.22 12.31
N SER A 551 3.41 9.16 13.62
CA SER A 551 4.53 9.86 14.28
C SER A 551 5.88 9.49 13.65
N SER A 552 6.12 8.19 13.41
CA SER A 552 7.36 7.71 12.79
C SER A 552 7.48 8.13 11.32
N ILE A 553 6.37 8.18 10.58
CA ILE A 553 6.35 8.69 9.20
C ILE A 553 6.62 10.20 9.17
N GLU A 554 6.13 10.96 10.14
CA GLU A 554 6.49 12.37 10.31
C GLU A 554 7.99 12.56 10.56
N LYS A 555 8.62 11.64 11.30
CA LYS A 555 10.08 11.60 11.52
C LYS A 555 10.87 11.07 10.31
N GLY A 556 10.21 10.62 9.24
CA GLY A 556 10.84 10.21 7.99
C GLY A 556 11.01 8.70 7.78
N ILE A 557 10.40 7.84 8.60
CA ILE A 557 10.51 6.39 8.45
C ILE A 557 9.97 5.91 7.09
N ALA A 558 10.62 4.91 6.50
CA ALA A 558 10.11 4.26 5.30
C ALA A 558 8.89 3.38 5.63
N PHE A 559 8.01 3.16 4.66
CA PHE A 559 6.84 2.30 4.84
C PHE A 559 6.41 1.58 3.56
N ILE A 560 5.78 0.42 3.73
CA ILE A 560 5.02 -0.30 2.71
C ILE A 560 3.56 -0.24 3.12
N GLU A 561 2.76 0.53 2.37
CA GLU A 561 1.31 0.63 2.60
C GLU A 561 0.53 -0.45 1.84
N GLY A 562 -0.56 -0.92 2.43
CA GLY A 562 -1.57 -1.76 1.79
C GLY A 562 -2.84 -0.94 1.56
N TYR A 563 -3.82 -1.10 2.44
CA TYR A 563 -5.13 -0.45 2.35
C TYR A 563 -5.24 0.82 3.20
N TYR A 564 -4.40 1.00 4.23
CA TYR A 564 -4.35 2.28 4.95
C TYR A 564 -3.51 3.28 4.15
N PRO A 565 -4.05 4.45 3.76
CA PRO A 565 -3.37 5.37 2.85
C PRO A 565 -2.31 6.24 3.56
N LEU A 566 -1.25 5.61 4.07
CA LEU A 566 -0.13 6.26 4.77
C LEU A 566 0.62 7.27 3.89
N SER A 567 0.60 7.09 2.56
CA SER A 567 1.18 8.00 1.57
C SER A 567 0.54 9.39 1.56
N LEU A 568 -0.67 9.55 2.10
CA LEU A 568 -1.28 10.86 2.31
C LEU A 568 -0.49 11.70 3.30
N LEU A 569 0.06 11.09 4.37
CA LEU A 569 0.87 11.76 5.37
C LEU A 569 2.09 12.41 4.73
N LYS A 570 2.85 11.61 3.96
CA LYS A 570 4.03 12.09 3.23
C LYS A 570 3.67 13.19 2.23
N SER A 571 2.54 13.05 1.53
CA SER A 571 2.08 14.04 0.55
C SER A 571 1.70 15.38 1.20
N VAL A 572 1.13 15.37 2.40
CA VAL A 572 0.84 16.57 3.19
C VAL A 572 2.14 17.19 3.73
N LEU A 573 3.05 16.38 4.28
CA LEU A 573 4.34 16.85 4.82
C LEU A 573 5.17 17.61 3.78
N ILE A 574 5.19 17.13 2.53
CA ILE A 574 5.91 17.78 1.42
C ILE A 574 5.06 18.83 0.68
N LYS A 575 3.88 19.20 1.21
CA LYS A 575 2.97 20.21 0.64
C LYS A 575 2.52 19.92 -0.80
N LYS A 576 2.43 18.64 -1.16
CA LYS A 576 1.94 18.20 -2.48
C LYS A 576 0.41 18.22 -2.56
N ILE A 577 -0.25 17.86 -1.46
CA ILE A 577 -1.70 17.92 -1.31
C ILE A 577 -2.04 18.75 -0.08
N SER A 578 -3.20 19.41 -0.11
CA SER A 578 -3.68 20.12 1.08
C SER A 578 -4.13 19.13 2.16
N PRO A 579 -4.08 19.49 3.46
CA PRO A 579 -4.60 18.62 4.51
C PRO A 579 -6.10 18.35 4.37
N PHE A 580 -6.87 19.26 3.78
CA PHE A 580 -8.31 19.07 3.55
C PHE A 580 -8.57 18.02 2.47
N GLU A 581 -7.88 18.14 1.34
CA GLU A 581 -7.93 17.16 0.25
C GLU A 581 -7.45 15.78 0.72
N ALA A 582 -6.39 15.71 1.52
CA ALA A 582 -5.93 14.46 2.12
C ALA A 582 -7.01 13.80 2.98
N TYR A 583 -7.75 14.59 3.76
CA TYR A 583 -8.86 14.09 4.56
C TYR A 583 -10.03 13.61 3.70
N GLU A 584 -10.40 14.37 2.65
CA GLU A 584 -11.44 13.97 1.69
C GLU A 584 -11.08 12.64 1.00
N ILE A 585 -9.84 12.51 0.49
CA ILE A 585 -9.37 11.25 -0.13
C ILE A 585 -9.44 10.07 0.84
N ALA A 586 -9.00 10.27 2.09
CA ALA A 586 -9.09 9.21 3.10
C ALA A 586 -10.54 8.89 3.47
N LEU A 587 -11.40 9.90 3.54
CA LEU A 587 -12.81 9.73 3.87
C LEU A 587 -13.57 9.03 2.75
N ASP A 588 -13.26 9.30 1.48
CA ASP A 588 -13.97 8.74 0.32
C ASP A 588 -13.40 7.40 -0.17
N ASN A 589 -12.32 6.92 0.45
CA ASN A 589 -11.70 5.64 0.10
C ASN A 589 -12.70 4.47 0.26
N PRO A 590 -13.00 3.69 -0.81
CA PRO A 590 -13.96 2.59 -0.76
C PRO A 590 -13.53 1.47 0.19
N ASN A 591 -12.21 1.31 0.43
CA ASN A 591 -11.67 0.28 1.31
C ASN A 591 -12.14 0.45 2.77
N LYS A 592 -12.56 1.67 3.17
CA LYS A 592 -13.11 1.94 4.52
C LYS A 592 -14.29 1.06 4.88
N GLN A 593 -15.00 0.51 3.88
CA GLN A 593 -16.17 -0.35 4.09
C GLN A 593 -15.76 -1.71 4.67
N PHE A 594 -14.61 -2.26 4.25
CA PHE A 594 -14.22 -3.62 4.62
C PHE A 594 -12.97 -3.75 5.48
N VAL A 595 -12.06 -2.78 5.39
CA VAL A 595 -10.81 -2.79 6.16
C VAL A 595 -11.10 -2.56 7.64
N PRO A 596 -10.58 -3.42 8.55
CA PRO A 596 -10.82 -3.27 9.98
C PRO A 596 -10.20 -1.97 10.50
N ASN A 597 -10.80 -1.38 11.54
CA ASN A 597 -10.25 -0.20 12.25
C ASN A 597 -9.96 1.05 11.39
N TYR A 598 -10.49 1.15 10.17
CA TYR A 598 -10.30 2.33 9.32
C TYR A 598 -10.76 3.63 10.00
N GLY A 599 -11.81 3.57 10.83
CA GLY A 599 -12.23 4.71 11.66
C GLY A 599 -11.19 5.17 12.68
N LYS A 600 -10.41 4.24 13.27
CA LYS A 600 -9.28 4.58 14.15
C LYS A 600 -8.15 5.26 13.36
N PHE A 601 -7.85 4.75 12.17
CA PHE A 601 -6.91 5.39 11.25
C PHE A 601 -7.36 6.82 10.91
N LEU A 602 -8.62 7.03 10.52
CA LEU A 602 -9.16 8.36 10.23
C LEU A 602 -9.06 9.32 11.41
N LYS A 603 -9.28 8.83 12.64
CA LYS A 603 -9.11 9.62 13.86
C LYS A 603 -7.64 10.04 14.05
N ALA A 604 -6.70 9.12 13.87
CA ALA A 604 -5.27 9.40 14.00
C ALA A 604 -4.79 10.37 12.90
N LEU A 605 -5.23 10.15 11.66
CA LEU A 605 -4.98 11.05 10.52
C LEU A 605 -5.51 12.46 10.81
N ARG A 606 -6.75 12.58 11.30
CA ARG A 606 -7.34 13.89 11.64
C ARG A 606 -6.51 14.65 12.69
N THR A 607 -6.01 13.96 13.70
CA THR A 607 -5.13 14.56 14.71
C THR A 607 -3.84 15.08 14.08
N PHE A 608 -3.21 14.30 13.21
CA PHE A 608 -2.02 14.73 12.46
C PHE A 608 -2.30 15.96 11.60
N LEU A 609 -3.37 15.94 10.79
CA LEU A 609 -3.72 17.04 9.90
C LEU A 609 -3.99 18.32 10.69
N PHE A 610 -4.67 18.23 11.84
CA PHE A 610 -4.89 19.37 12.72
C PHE A 610 -3.58 19.95 13.26
N ASN A 611 -2.65 19.09 13.71
CA ASN A 611 -1.34 19.53 14.18
C ASN A 611 -0.54 20.19 13.05
N PHE A 612 -0.59 19.64 11.84
CA PHE A 612 0.05 20.21 10.65
C PHE A 612 -0.52 21.59 10.30
N ILE A 613 -1.85 21.74 10.29
CA ILE A 613 -2.51 23.03 10.01
C ILE A 613 -2.06 24.10 11.01
N ASN A 614 -1.97 23.75 12.29
CA ASN A 614 -1.55 24.68 13.34
C ASN A 614 -0.07 25.09 13.22
N ARG A 615 0.79 24.19 12.74
CA ARG A 615 2.22 24.46 12.52
C ARG A 615 2.47 25.28 11.25
N GLU A 616 1.69 25.06 10.20
CA GLU A 616 1.91 25.59 8.84
C GLU A 616 0.85 26.64 8.42
N LYS A 617 0.38 27.48 9.35
CA LYS A 617 -0.76 28.39 9.13
C LYS A 617 -0.67 29.25 7.87
N GLU A 618 0.50 29.81 7.57
CA GLU A 618 0.72 30.65 6.38
C GLU A 618 0.56 29.85 5.07
N TYR A 619 1.10 28.63 5.03
CA TYR A 619 0.90 27.75 3.86
C TYR A 619 -0.57 27.38 3.69
N ILE A 620 -1.28 27.12 4.81
CA ILE A 620 -2.72 26.84 4.76
C ILE A 620 -3.48 28.06 4.27
N TYR A 621 -3.15 29.25 4.75
CA TYR A 621 -3.75 30.50 4.29
C TYR A 621 -3.65 30.64 2.77
N GLU A 622 -2.45 30.51 2.19
CA GLU A 622 -2.24 30.54 0.73
C GLU A 622 -3.04 29.47 -0.01
N THR A 623 -3.14 28.27 0.55
CA THR A 623 -3.93 27.19 -0.05
C THR A 623 -5.41 27.55 -0.12
N LEU A 624 -5.98 28.13 0.94
CA LEU A 624 -7.40 28.50 0.99
C LEU A 624 -7.73 29.63 0.00
N LYS A 625 -6.80 30.55 -0.30
CA LYS A 625 -6.99 31.64 -1.27
C LYS A 625 -7.35 31.15 -2.67
N THR A 626 -6.96 29.93 -3.02
CA THR A 626 -7.15 29.38 -4.38
C THR A 626 -8.63 29.16 -4.74
N ASN A 627 -9.49 28.93 -3.75
CA ASN A 627 -10.94 28.80 -3.96
C ASN A 627 -11.71 29.25 -2.69
N PRO A 628 -11.87 30.55 -2.46
CA PRO A 628 -12.43 31.08 -1.23
C PRO A 628 -13.91 30.72 -1.05
N GLU A 629 -14.65 30.54 -2.15
CA GLU A 629 -16.05 30.10 -2.13
C GLU A 629 -16.19 28.71 -1.50
N LYS A 630 -15.38 27.74 -1.96
CA LYS A 630 -15.38 26.38 -1.39
C LYS A 630 -14.85 26.36 0.04
N TYR A 631 -13.95 27.30 0.39
CA TYR A 631 -13.17 27.27 1.62
C TYR A 631 -13.53 28.33 2.68
N THR A 632 -14.68 29.00 2.54
CA THR A 632 -15.11 30.07 3.45
C THR A 632 -15.13 29.63 4.92
N ASN A 633 -15.66 28.45 5.22
CA ASN A 633 -15.71 27.92 6.59
C ASN A 633 -14.31 27.61 7.13
N GLN A 634 -13.42 27.10 6.28
CA GLN A 634 -12.04 26.77 6.63
C GLN A 634 -11.22 28.04 6.90
N PHE A 635 -11.48 29.14 6.18
CA PHE A 635 -10.91 30.46 6.48
C PHE A 635 -11.31 30.92 7.89
N ILE A 636 -12.60 30.88 8.20
CA ILE A 636 -13.12 31.29 9.53
C ILE A 636 -12.49 30.44 10.64
N ILE A 637 -12.33 29.14 10.42
CA ILE A 637 -11.67 28.22 11.38
C ILE A 637 -10.17 28.54 11.52
N LEU A 638 -9.45 28.76 10.43
CA LEU A 638 -8.02 29.08 10.44
C LEU A 638 -7.73 30.37 11.23
N LEU A 639 -8.61 31.35 11.09
CA LEU A 639 -8.56 32.64 11.80
C LEU A 639 -9.05 32.55 13.26
N ASN A 640 -9.52 31.38 13.68
CA ASN A 640 -10.12 31.14 14.99
C ASN A 640 -11.34 32.04 15.28
N LEU A 641 -12.18 32.31 14.27
CA LEU A 641 -13.30 33.24 14.35
C LEU A 641 -14.67 32.56 14.52
N SER A 642 -14.75 31.24 14.46
CA SER A 642 -16.03 30.52 14.50
C SER A 642 -16.90 30.86 15.73
N THR A 643 -16.28 31.10 16.88
CA THR A 643 -16.95 31.54 18.11
C THR A 643 -17.25 33.04 18.10
N GLU A 644 -16.30 33.86 17.65
CA GLU A 644 -16.45 35.33 17.57
C GLU A 644 -17.57 35.76 16.63
N MET A 645 -17.88 34.96 15.62
CA MET A 645 -18.89 35.25 14.59
C MET A 645 -20.24 34.56 14.84
N ALA A 646 -20.40 33.87 15.97
CA ALA A 646 -21.59 33.09 16.26
C ALA A 646 -22.87 33.95 16.23
N GLY A 647 -23.86 33.52 15.45
CA GLY A 647 -25.14 34.21 15.32
C GLY A 647 -25.19 35.32 14.27
N LEU A 648 -24.18 35.40 13.41
CA LEU A 648 -24.19 36.28 12.23
C LEU A 648 -24.36 35.41 10.97
N GLU A 649 -25.31 35.75 10.11
CA GLU A 649 -25.50 35.13 8.79
C GLU A 649 -25.15 36.15 7.68
N LEU A 650 -23.88 36.51 7.60
CA LEU A 650 -23.36 37.50 6.63
C LEU A 650 -22.80 36.80 5.37
N PRO A 651 -22.66 37.51 4.24
CA PRO A 651 -22.05 36.98 3.02
C PRO A 651 -20.53 36.85 3.18
N TYR A 652 -20.08 35.90 4.00
CA TYR A 652 -18.66 35.73 4.33
C TYR A 652 -17.79 35.46 3.12
N THR A 653 -18.30 34.73 2.13
CA THR A 653 -17.60 34.47 0.88
C THR A 653 -17.24 35.76 0.14
N GLU A 654 -18.18 36.71 0.04
CA GLU A 654 -17.94 38.01 -0.58
C GLU A 654 -16.94 38.84 0.22
N ILE A 655 -17.12 38.89 1.54
CA ILE A 655 -16.22 39.61 2.46
C ILE A 655 -14.78 39.09 2.34
N ILE A 656 -14.61 37.76 2.28
CA ILE A 656 -13.29 37.14 2.11
C ILE A 656 -12.71 37.50 0.74
N ASN A 657 -13.49 37.33 -0.33
CA ASN A 657 -13.04 37.62 -1.70
C ASN A 657 -12.55 39.07 -1.86
N ASP A 658 -13.28 40.04 -1.32
CA ASP A 658 -12.89 41.46 -1.34
C ASP A 658 -11.52 41.68 -0.70
N LEU A 659 -11.29 41.06 0.47
CA LEU A 659 -10.11 41.30 1.28
C LEU A 659 -8.86 40.59 0.78
N LEU A 660 -9.03 39.50 0.04
CA LEU A 660 -7.91 38.70 -0.48
C LEU A 660 -7.04 39.48 -1.49
N TYR A 661 -7.59 40.51 -2.14
CA TYR A 661 -6.84 41.39 -3.04
C TYR A 661 -5.97 42.43 -2.30
N GLU A 662 -6.26 42.70 -1.03
CA GLU A 662 -5.68 43.82 -0.27
C GLU A 662 -4.68 43.38 0.82
N VAL A 663 -4.55 42.08 1.08
CA VAL A 663 -3.83 41.59 2.26
C VAL A 663 -2.99 40.35 1.98
N SER A 664 -1.69 40.48 2.24
CA SER A 664 -0.73 39.39 2.04
C SER A 664 -0.56 38.47 3.25
N SER A 665 -0.72 38.94 4.49
CA SER A 665 -0.46 38.14 5.72
C SER A 665 -1.73 37.68 6.45
N LEU A 666 -1.67 36.54 7.15
CA LEU A 666 -2.82 35.98 7.88
C LEU A 666 -3.30 36.88 9.02
N ASP A 667 -2.37 37.49 9.77
CA ASP A 667 -2.70 38.35 10.91
C ASP A 667 -3.36 39.67 10.46
N GLU A 668 -2.83 40.28 9.40
CA GLU A 668 -3.45 41.47 8.81
C GLU A 668 -4.83 41.13 8.25
N PHE A 669 -4.99 39.94 7.65
CA PHE A 669 -6.26 39.51 7.08
C PHE A 669 -7.31 39.36 8.17
N ARG A 670 -6.95 38.76 9.32
CA ARG A 670 -7.85 38.65 10.47
C ARG A 670 -8.37 40.02 10.92
N ILE A 671 -7.49 41.00 11.03
CA ILE A 671 -7.84 42.36 11.48
C ILE A 671 -8.76 43.04 10.46
N LYS A 672 -8.39 43.05 9.17
CA LYS A 672 -9.23 43.68 8.14
C LYS A 672 -10.57 42.97 7.97
N PHE A 673 -10.60 41.64 8.11
CA PHE A 673 -11.82 40.85 8.09
C PHE A 673 -12.78 41.25 9.21
N MET A 674 -12.31 41.32 10.46
CA MET A 674 -13.15 41.77 11.58
C MET A 674 -13.63 43.21 11.41
N ASN A 675 -12.79 44.11 10.88
CA ASN A 675 -13.17 45.49 10.57
C ASN A 675 -14.24 45.55 9.47
N LYS A 676 -14.11 44.74 8.42
CA LYS A 676 -15.09 44.66 7.34
C LYS A 676 -16.42 44.10 7.86
N VAL A 677 -16.41 43.05 8.67
CA VAL A 677 -17.62 42.53 9.34
C VAL A 677 -18.29 43.62 10.19
N HIS A 678 -17.52 44.37 10.99
CA HIS A 678 -18.05 45.52 11.73
C HIS A 678 -18.69 46.56 10.81
N SER A 679 -18.03 46.90 9.70
CA SER A 679 -18.55 47.88 8.74
C SER A 679 -19.83 47.39 8.05
N THR A 680 -19.93 46.11 7.72
CA THR A 680 -21.11 45.50 7.09
C THR A 680 -22.29 45.51 8.05
N ILE A 681 -22.09 45.13 9.32
CA ILE A 681 -23.14 45.21 10.34
C ILE A 681 -23.60 46.66 10.49
N SER A 682 -22.68 47.61 10.66
CA SER A 682 -23.02 49.03 10.81
C SER A 682 -23.75 49.59 9.59
N LYS A 683 -23.40 49.16 8.37
CA LYS A 683 -24.11 49.55 7.14
C LYS A 683 -25.56 49.05 7.14
N ILE A 684 -25.77 47.76 7.43
CA ILE A 684 -27.11 47.14 7.49
C ILE A 684 -28.00 47.87 8.51
N LEU A 685 -27.48 48.16 9.70
CA LEU A 685 -28.23 48.85 10.76
C LEU A 685 -28.53 50.32 10.41
N LYS A 686 -27.69 50.96 9.58
CA LYS A 686 -27.88 52.34 9.14
C LYS A 686 -28.88 52.46 7.99
N GLU A 687 -28.82 51.55 7.02
CA GLU A 687 -29.72 51.54 5.84
C GLU A 687 -31.15 51.14 6.23
N ARG A 688 -31.30 50.31 7.27
CA ARG A 688 -32.61 49.89 7.82
C ARG A 688 -33.57 49.33 6.76
N GLU A 689 -33.02 48.63 5.76
CA GLU A 689 -33.84 47.94 4.78
C GLU A 689 -34.74 46.92 5.48
N MET A 690 -36.00 46.88 5.07
CA MET A 690 -37.02 46.03 5.68
C MET A 690 -36.59 44.55 5.69
N GLY A 691 -36.48 43.95 6.88
CA GLY A 691 -36.13 42.54 7.03
C GLY A 691 -34.63 42.22 6.99
N SER A 692 -33.78 43.24 6.80
CA SER A 692 -32.31 43.09 6.79
C SER A 692 -31.76 42.61 8.14
N SER A 693 -32.50 42.83 9.23
CA SER A 693 -32.12 42.41 10.57
C SER A 693 -32.27 40.90 10.83
N VAL A 694 -32.87 40.12 9.91
CA VAL A 694 -33.16 38.69 10.09
C VAL A 694 -31.90 37.84 10.24
N ILE A 695 -30.81 38.27 9.64
CA ILE A 695 -29.50 37.60 9.63
C ILE A 695 -28.78 37.57 11.00
N PHE A 696 -29.34 38.23 12.02
CA PHE A 696 -28.74 38.34 13.35
C PHE A 696 -29.44 37.45 14.39
N ASP A 697 -28.81 36.36 14.82
CA ASP A 697 -29.27 35.58 15.98
C ASP A 697 -28.68 36.16 17.27
N ILE A 698 -29.39 37.11 17.87
CA ILE A 698 -28.99 37.82 19.10
C ILE A 698 -28.70 36.84 20.25
N LYS A 699 -29.39 35.69 20.32
CA LYS A 699 -29.17 34.70 21.39
C LYS A 699 -27.78 34.07 21.26
N LYS A 700 -27.35 33.74 20.04
CA LYS A 700 -26.01 33.22 19.75
C LYS A 700 -24.92 34.29 19.85
N MET A 701 -25.25 35.55 19.55
CA MET A 701 -24.33 36.68 19.62
C MET A 701 -23.93 37.08 21.05
N ARG A 702 -24.60 36.57 22.10
CA ARG A 702 -24.45 37.03 23.50
C ARG A 702 -23.00 37.05 24.02
N HIS A 703 -22.16 36.14 23.55
CA HIS A 703 -20.76 35.99 23.95
C HIS A 703 -19.77 36.42 22.86
N THR A 704 -20.23 37.23 21.90
CA THR A 704 -19.42 37.71 20.76
C THR A 704 -19.08 39.19 20.90
N PRO A 705 -18.03 39.70 20.22
CA PRO A 705 -17.73 41.13 20.15
C PRO A 705 -18.87 41.98 19.55
N PHE A 706 -19.81 41.34 18.85
CA PHE A 706 -20.91 42.00 18.13
C PHE A 706 -22.18 42.17 19.00
N VAL A 707 -22.18 41.69 20.26
CA VAL A 707 -23.31 41.88 21.19
C VAL A 707 -23.66 43.36 21.41
N LYS A 708 -22.70 44.26 21.21
CA LYS A 708 -22.89 45.72 21.31
C LYS A 708 -23.97 46.26 20.38
N TYR A 709 -24.27 45.58 19.27
CA TYR A 709 -25.32 45.96 18.32
C TYR A 709 -26.72 45.45 18.70
N SER A 710 -26.84 44.61 19.73
CA SER A 710 -28.09 43.90 20.06
C SER A 710 -29.29 44.84 20.30
N ASN A 711 -29.07 45.95 21.03
CA ASN A 711 -30.12 46.93 21.31
C ASN A 711 -30.59 47.65 20.04
N GLU A 712 -29.67 47.98 19.13
CA GLU A 712 -29.99 48.63 17.85
C GLU A 712 -30.77 47.69 16.93
N ILE A 713 -30.35 46.42 16.84
CA ILE A 713 -31.06 45.38 16.10
C ILE A 713 -32.50 45.20 16.63
N LEU A 714 -32.67 45.13 17.96
CA LEU A 714 -34.00 45.01 18.58
C LEU A 714 -34.88 46.22 18.28
N LYS A 715 -34.31 47.42 18.30
CA LYS A 715 -35.02 48.65 17.95
C LYS A 715 -35.49 48.62 16.49
N ILE A 716 -34.62 48.26 15.55
CA ILE A 716 -34.97 48.18 14.12
C ILE A 716 -36.04 47.11 13.89
N ARG A 717 -35.91 45.91 14.47
CA ARG A 717 -36.93 44.85 14.35
C ARG A 717 -38.31 45.28 14.84
N LYS A 718 -38.33 46.06 15.92
CA LYS A 718 -39.55 46.63 16.45
C LYS A 718 -40.13 47.65 15.47
N GLU A 719 -39.32 48.59 14.99
CA GLU A 719 -39.72 49.60 14.00
C GLU A 719 -40.25 48.97 12.71
N GLU A 720 -39.54 47.98 12.14
CA GLU A 720 -39.96 47.19 10.96
C GLU A 720 -41.37 46.62 11.15
N PHE A 721 -41.61 45.96 12.30
CA PHE A 721 -42.90 45.35 12.60
C PHE A 721 -44.00 46.39 12.80
N GLU A 722 -43.71 47.48 13.51
CA GLU A 722 -44.69 48.53 13.84
C GLU A 722 -45.01 49.45 12.66
N GLN A 723 -44.19 49.48 11.61
CA GLN A 723 -44.42 50.29 10.40
C GLN A 723 -45.11 49.50 9.28
N SER A 724 -44.96 48.17 9.28
CA SER A 724 -45.57 47.29 8.28
C SER A 724 -47.09 47.43 8.26
N GLN A 725 -47.66 47.70 7.09
CA GLN A 725 -49.10 47.94 6.94
C GLN A 725 -49.87 46.61 6.95
N VAL A 726 -51.01 46.63 7.64
CA VAL A 726 -51.96 45.53 7.69
C VAL A 726 -53.30 46.02 7.20
N TYR A 727 -53.76 45.48 6.09
CA TYR A 727 -55.04 45.88 5.50
C TYR A 727 -56.15 44.96 5.98
N ARG A 728 -57.26 45.56 6.39
CA ARG A 728 -58.49 44.85 6.78
C ARG A 728 -59.53 45.00 5.67
N PHE A 729 -60.08 43.87 5.23
CA PHE A 729 -61.15 43.83 4.22
C PHE A 729 -62.36 43.07 4.74
N THR A 730 -63.51 43.34 4.13
CA THR A 730 -64.73 42.55 4.32
C THR A 730 -65.06 41.86 3.00
N GLU A 731 -64.95 40.53 2.96
CA GLU A 731 -65.28 39.71 1.79
C GLU A 731 -66.42 38.75 2.16
N GLN A 732 -67.57 38.85 1.48
CA GLN A 732 -68.74 37.97 1.67
C GLN A 732 -69.16 37.81 3.16
N ASP A 733 -69.36 38.92 3.88
CA ASP A 733 -69.69 38.99 5.31
C ASP A 733 -68.62 38.43 6.28
N THR A 734 -67.40 38.17 5.79
CA THR A 734 -66.25 37.73 6.62
C THR A 734 -65.12 38.75 6.63
N ILE A 735 -64.55 39.03 7.80
CA ILE A 735 -63.40 39.93 7.96
C ILE A 735 -62.11 39.13 7.70
N ILE A 736 -61.32 39.62 6.75
CA ILE A 736 -60.01 39.06 6.39
C ILE A 736 -58.92 40.13 6.48
N TYR A 737 -57.69 39.69 6.77
CA TYR A 737 -56.55 40.57 7.00
C TYR A 737 -55.41 40.24 6.04
N ASN A 738 -54.96 41.21 5.25
CA ASN A 738 -53.74 41.07 4.44
C ASN A 738 -52.53 41.56 5.23
N MET A 739 -51.59 40.64 5.45
CA MET A 739 -50.39 40.80 6.27
C MET A 739 -49.11 40.65 5.44
N SER A 740 -49.22 40.79 4.12
CA SER A 740 -48.12 40.50 3.18
C SER A 740 -46.86 41.32 3.45
N GLU A 741 -46.97 42.57 3.92
CA GLU A 741 -45.80 43.37 4.29
C GLU A 741 -45.05 42.84 5.52
N LEU A 742 -45.79 42.32 6.51
CA LEU A 742 -45.23 41.81 7.76
C LEU A 742 -44.35 40.59 7.56
N VAL A 743 -44.60 39.80 6.50
CA VAL A 743 -43.76 38.65 6.10
C VAL A 743 -42.30 39.03 5.94
N ASN A 744 -42.02 40.28 5.57
CA ASN A 744 -40.67 40.74 5.34
C ASN A 744 -39.95 41.10 6.65
N SER A 745 -40.68 41.37 7.74
CA SER A 745 -40.10 41.67 9.06
C SER A 745 -39.59 40.42 9.79
N TYR A 746 -38.64 40.60 10.73
CA TYR A 746 -38.21 39.50 11.59
C TYR A 746 -39.36 38.87 12.39
N TYR A 747 -40.16 39.70 13.07
CA TYR A 747 -41.23 39.19 13.93
C TYR A 747 -42.37 38.56 13.13
N GLY A 748 -42.71 39.11 11.96
CA GLY A 748 -43.72 38.50 11.08
C GLY A 748 -43.29 37.13 10.55
N LYS A 749 -42.01 36.93 10.18
CA LYS A 749 -41.47 35.59 9.85
C LYS A 749 -41.58 34.62 11.04
N GLN A 750 -41.26 35.07 12.25
CA GLN A 750 -41.36 34.21 13.44
C GLN A 750 -42.81 33.83 13.73
N PHE A 751 -43.75 34.78 13.63
CA PHE A 751 -45.17 34.50 13.86
C PHE A 751 -45.76 33.60 12.79
N SER A 752 -45.46 33.82 11.50
CA SER A 752 -45.82 32.91 10.40
C SER A 752 -45.37 31.49 10.68
N LYS A 753 -44.10 31.31 11.10
CA LYS A 753 -43.53 29.99 11.39
C LYS A 753 -44.18 29.32 12.61
N ILE A 754 -44.42 30.05 13.70
CA ILE A 754 -45.02 29.51 14.93
C ILE A 754 -46.48 29.12 14.71
N LEU A 755 -47.22 29.91 13.93
CA LEU A 755 -48.64 29.71 13.66
C LEU A 755 -48.92 28.84 12.43
N ASN A 756 -47.88 28.45 11.68
CA ASN A 756 -47.95 27.72 10.43
C ASN A 756 -48.84 28.42 9.38
N LEU A 757 -48.63 29.73 9.19
CA LEU A 757 -49.43 30.61 8.34
C LEU A 757 -48.65 31.07 7.11
N ASN A 758 -49.30 31.08 5.94
CA ASN A 758 -48.82 31.83 4.78
C ASN A 758 -49.34 33.27 4.85
N LEU A 759 -48.56 34.16 5.45
CA LEU A 759 -48.95 35.57 5.63
C LEU A 759 -48.95 36.37 4.30
N ASN A 760 -48.56 35.77 3.17
CA ASN A 760 -48.78 36.35 1.83
C ASN A 760 -50.24 36.24 1.37
N GLU A 761 -51.03 35.39 2.02
CA GLU A 761 -52.47 35.25 1.78
C GLU A 761 -53.26 35.97 2.89
N PRO A 762 -54.48 36.44 2.59
CA PRO A 762 -55.37 36.97 3.62
C PRO A 762 -55.63 35.93 4.71
N ILE A 763 -55.51 36.34 5.97
CA ILE A 763 -55.76 35.48 7.14
C ILE A 763 -57.09 35.81 7.81
N SER A 764 -57.70 34.81 8.45
CA SER A 764 -58.95 35.00 9.19
C SER A 764 -58.76 35.75 10.52
N GLN A 765 -59.86 36.28 11.06
CA GLN A 765 -59.92 36.93 12.36
C GLN A 765 -59.27 36.13 13.50
N ASP A 766 -59.45 34.81 13.52
CA ASP A 766 -58.89 33.94 14.57
C ASP A 766 -57.36 33.93 14.58
N PHE A 767 -56.75 33.89 13.39
CA PHE A 767 -55.31 33.94 13.25
C PHE A 767 -54.76 35.34 13.49
N TYR A 768 -55.48 36.37 13.05
CA TYR A 768 -55.18 37.76 13.39
C TYR A 768 -55.13 37.99 14.91
N ASN A 769 -56.13 37.52 15.66
CA ASN A 769 -56.19 37.64 17.12
C ASN A 769 -55.01 36.93 17.81
N LYS A 770 -54.54 35.79 17.28
CA LYS A 770 -53.34 35.09 17.78
C LYS A 770 -52.09 35.93 17.56
N ILE A 771 -51.93 36.55 16.39
CA ILE A 771 -50.80 37.45 16.10
C ILE A 771 -50.85 38.68 17.00
N LEU A 772 -52.02 39.28 17.20
CA LEU A 772 -52.23 40.39 18.15
C LEU A 772 -51.78 40.03 19.57
N ASN A 773 -52.15 38.84 20.05
CA ASN A 773 -51.77 38.36 21.38
C ASN A 773 -50.25 38.17 21.50
N TYR A 774 -49.60 37.56 20.51
CA TYR A 774 -48.14 37.43 20.51
C TYR A 774 -47.43 38.78 20.41
N SER A 775 -47.95 39.70 19.61
CA SER A 775 -47.43 41.07 19.46
C SER A 775 -47.52 41.83 20.78
N ALA A 776 -48.66 41.76 21.47
CA ALA A 776 -48.86 42.36 22.79
C ALA A 776 -47.88 41.82 23.84
N LYS A 777 -47.65 40.50 23.87
CA LYS A 777 -46.65 39.86 24.76
C LYS A 777 -45.22 40.34 24.51
N LEU A 778 -44.91 40.76 23.29
CA LEU A 778 -43.60 41.29 22.90
C LEU A 778 -43.55 42.83 22.90
N ASN A 779 -44.61 43.50 23.35
CA ASN A 779 -44.75 44.97 23.34
C ASN A 779 -44.52 45.57 21.93
N LEU A 780 -45.14 44.92 20.94
CA LEU A 780 -45.18 45.34 19.53
C LEU A 780 -46.60 45.78 19.16
N LYS A 781 -46.72 46.83 18.36
CA LYS A 781 -48.00 47.33 17.82
C LYS A 781 -48.14 46.98 16.34
N LEU A 782 -49.34 46.58 15.92
CA LEU A 782 -49.66 46.39 14.50
C LEU A 782 -50.19 47.70 13.90
N ASN A 783 -49.73 48.05 12.72
CA ASN A 783 -50.20 49.23 11.98
C ASN A 783 -51.35 48.84 11.04
N MET A 784 -52.57 48.98 11.55
CA MET A 784 -53.80 48.66 10.82
C MET A 784 -54.23 49.81 9.91
N ILE A 785 -54.55 49.49 8.66
CA ILE A 785 -55.18 50.38 7.69
C ILE A 785 -56.55 49.79 7.32
N GLU A 786 -57.59 50.60 7.45
CA GLU A 786 -58.93 50.25 7.00
C GLU A 786 -59.08 50.75 5.56
N GLU A 787 -59.28 49.82 4.61
CA GLU A 787 -59.71 50.17 3.26
C GLU A 787 -61.23 49.95 3.17
N GLU A 788 -61.97 51.04 3.03
CA GLU A 788 -63.36 50.98 2.59
C GLU A 788 -63.37 50.65 1.09
N ILE A 789 -63.85 49.46 0.72
CA ILE A 789 -64.22 49.13 -0.66
C ILE A 789 -65.70 49.46 -0.85
#